data_AF-A0A8T6ND48-F1
#
_entry.id   AF-A0A8T6ND48-F1
#
_cell.length_a   1.000
_cell.length_b   1.000
_cell.length_c   1.000
_cell.angle_alpha   90.00
_cell.angle_beta   90.00
_cell.angle_gamma   90.00
#
_symmetry.space_group_name_H-M   'P 1'
#
loop_
_entity.id
_entity.type
_entity.pdbx_description
1 polymer ?
#
loop_
_entity_poly.entity_id
_entity_poly.type
_entity_poly.pdbx_seq_one_letter_code
_entity_poly.pdbx_strand_id
1 'polypeptide(L)'
;MATINSSSASEEVYRARRIPAIALILPLLLSVAAPIAMVAPVSAQEAESGLAPEDIWSDDYVNQIFPWADESDDKLQFRSYHDYFSLKERMQFLADRNPYFLEFHEGLLGGVNARGDEMASTEYEGWYYNHASPWMKITANVGGGEYNDYNGDNGNYVDRPDIMLVGNHHAREWMSFEVPMYFLEQLTYYYGMAGVDNDGDGLIDEDGWDGIDNDGDCLSLNASAQDSNGDGIACGPGDLGVDEDFSEQFITDMVNTREIYLIPMLNTDGVRYDMEEYCGPTAWENCYRSGWRKNLRDNTVTGVTPIPDIDEEVDPSCDGVDLNRNYQYEWGAPLGATGPLFPGACYSSGPNNDVYNGPVNYEDNDGDGLINEDHVDGSDDDADGQIDEDWLGGNSEPETKFIQDLTEMNDDDGDGASEFKATLTWHSFSELVLWPWGHCSNCDNPDQDYLEYHGYVMGDMTAYAPMQSSDLYPTTGDFCDWHYGVHNSYCYTMEVGIAFHEYPEDIAHIAVRNVGVPWYMIEIADDPRYRAIVGIENTTGTQWVDPPSEVIVPSRGDIPIGMCLDSTFPFTSDINRTHLMWRLVEPTRQQDDFGPTEWVSVSWSKSPFIEEEESCILLDGSNGSRIVAHVPLPDTSVGKIQYKAKLGTTNGAFPFTYPAAETANYYELSIPYRAPFGSGIMALLMFAFIATMVWGGLGFTLRAMFDEEGGVIGLPDDQSHLIEEEDV
;
A
#
# COMPACT_ATOMS: atom_id res chain seq x y z
N MET A 1 15.24 63.19 83.22
CA MET A 1 14.32 63.12 84.39
C MET A 1 13.20 62.18 83.97
N ALA A 2 13.08 61.03 84.65
CA ALA A 2 11.89 60.21 84.95
C ALA A 2 10.64 60.35 84.04
N THR A 3 9.86 59.34 83.62
CA THR A 3 9.64 57.91 83.96
C THR A 3 8.42 57.46 83.11
N ILE A 4 8.43 56.27 82.49
CA ILE A 4 7.58 55.07 82.76
C ILE A 4 6.16 54.97 82.12
N ASN A 5 5.98 53.82 81.43
CA ASN A 5 4.82 52.93 81.14
C ASN A 5 3.59 53.42 80.36
N SER A 6 3.16 52.72 79.29
CA SER A 6 2.49 51.39 79.20
C SER A 6 1.06 51.45 79.79
N SER A 7 -0.01 50.86 79.25
CA SER A 7 -0.25 49.83 78.22
C SER A 7 -1.77 49.71 77.98
N SER A 8 -2.12 49.10 76.84
CA SER A 8 -3.26 48.20 76.57
C SER A 8 -4.74 48.68 76.57
N ALA A 9 -5.32 48.62 75.36
CA ALA A 9 -6.47 47.79 74.93
C ALA A 9 -7.89 48.07 75.46
N SER A 10 -8.83 48.41 74.55
CA SER A 10 -9.96 47.56 74.06
C SER A 10 -11.04 48.37 73.31
N GLU A 11 -11.48 47.82 72.16
CA GLU A 11 -12.83 47.75 71.51
C GLU A 11 -14.03 48.56 72.08
N GLU A 12 -15.05 49.08 71.36
CA GLU A 12 -15.73 48.77 70.08
C GLU A 12 -16.61 49.99 69.60
N VAL A 13 -16.64 50.22 68.27
CA VAL A 13 -17.75 50.52 67.31
C VAL A 13 -18.78 51.70 67.49
N TYR A 14 -18.78 52.66 66.53
CA TYR A 14 -19.84 52.99 65.52
C TYR A 14 -19.78 54.46 64.98
N ARG A 15 -19.49 54.65 63.68
CA ARG A 15 -20.26 55.43 62.66
C ARG A 15 -19.42 55.91 61.45
N ALA A 16 -19.64 55.22 60.33
CA ALA A 16 -20.10 55.72 59.03
C ALA A 16 -19.54 57.01 58.37
N ARG A 17 -18.99 56.75 57.18
CA ARG A 17 -19.04 57.49 55.89
C ARG A 17 -18.14 58.72 55.70
N ARG A 18 -17.17 58.55 54.79
CA ARG A 18 -17.26 59.05 53.39
C ARG A 18 -16.24 58.29 52.52
N ILE A 19 -16.72 57.35 51.71
CA ILE A 19 -15.94 56.85 50.55
C ILE A 19 -16.27 57.82 49.40
N PRO A 20 -15.27 58.37 48.69
CA PRO A 20 -15.50 59.30 47.61
C PRO A 20 -16.28 58.60 46.49
N ALA A 21 -17.27 59.31 45.93
CA ALA A 21 -18.17 58.83 44.88
C ALA A 21 -17.46 58.25 43.63
N ILE A 22 -16.16 58.47 43.49
CA ILE A 22 -15.31 57.93 42.42
C ILE A 22 -15.16 56.39 42.52
N ALA A 23 -15.16 55.82 43.73
CA ALA A 23 -15.04 54.36 43.91
C ALA A 23 -16.33 53.58 43.58
N LEU A 24 -17.48 54.27 43.51
CA LEU A 24 -18.78 53.68 43.13
C LEU A 24 -19.08 53.83 41.62
N ILE A 25 -18.35 54.68 40.91
CA ILE A 25 -18.55 54.93 39.48
C ILE A 25 -17.59 54.09 38.62
N LEU A 26 -16.46 53.65 39.16
CA LEU A 26 -15.51 52.78 38.45
C LEU A 26 -16.13 51.44 37.99
N PRO A 27 -16.94 50.73 38.81
CA PRO A 27 -17.59 49.49 38.35
C PRO A 27 -18.68 49.74 37.31
N LEU A 28 -19.31 50.92 37.34
CA LEU A 28 -20.37 51.31 36.39
C LEU A 28 -19.80 51.75 35.04
N LEU A 29 -18.62 52.39 35.02
CA LEU A 29 -17.90 52.71 33.78
C LEU A 29 -17.34 51.45 33.11
N LEU A 30 -16.90 50.47 33.92
CA LEU A 30 -16.48 49.16 33.42
C LEU A 30 -17.66 48.32 32.90
N SER A 31 -18.88 48.48 33.44
CA SER A 31 -20.05 47.73 32.96
C SER A 31 -20.77 48.36 31.76
N VAL A 32 -20.67 49.68 31.56
CA VAL A 32 -21.30 50.37 30.42
C VAL A 32 -20.37 50.41 29.19
N ALA A 33 -19.05 50.30 29.36
CA ALA A 33 -18.10 50.18 28.25
C ALA A 33 -17.86 48.73 27.77
N ALA A 34 -18.31 47.73 28.54
CA ALA A 34 -18.10 46.32 28.23
C ALA A 34 -18.91 45.73 27.05
N PRO A 35 -20.00 46.32 26.51
CA PRO A 35 -20.65 45.75 25.33
C PRO A 35 -20.20 46.33 23.98
N ILE A 36 -19.22 47.25 23.92
CA ILE A 36 -18.78 47.84 22.62
C ILE A 36 -17.42 47.26 22.15
N ALA A 37 -16.84 46.32 22.90
CA ALA A 37 -15.64 45.58 22.48
C ALA A 37 -15.91 44.09 22.14
N MET A 38 -17.18 43.68 22.01
CA MET A 38 -17.60 42.32 21.65
C MET A 38 -18.68 42.33 20.57
N VAL A 39 -18.49 43.18 19.56
CA VAL A 39 -19.01 42.90 18.23
C VAL A 39 -17.76 42.76 17.39
N ALA A 40 -17.29 41.51 17.28
CA ALA A 40 -16.46 41.13 16.14
C ALA A 40 -17.13 41.71 14.89
N PRO A 41 -16.38 42.16 13.87
CA PRO A 41 -17.02 42.34 12.59
C PRO A 41 -17.71 41.01 12.30
N VAL A 42 -19.04 41.01 12.27
CA VAL A 42 -19.73 40.17 11.31
C VAL A 42 -19.27 40.78 10.00
N SER A 43 -18.08 40.33 9.56
CA SER A 43 -17.88 40.12 8.15
C SER A 43 -19.16 39.41 7.74
N ALA A 44 -19.91 40.04 6.85
CA ALA A 44 -20.65 39.22 5.93
C ALA A 44 -19.66 38.13 5.51
N GLN A 45 -20.02 36.86 5.66
CA GLN A 45 -19.39 35.79 4.89
C GLN A 45 -19.49 36.22 3.43
N GLU A 46 -18.54 37.03 2.97
CA GLU A 46 -17.89 36.80 1.70
C GLU A 46 -17.48 35.33 1.78
N ALA A 47 -17.94 34.55 0.81
CA ALA A 47 -17.57 33.16 0.66
C ALA A 47 -16.08 33.00 0.96
N GLU A 48 -15.74 32.03 1.81
CA GLU A 48 -14.35 31.64 2.04
C GLU A 48 -13.63 31.62 0.69
N SER A 49 -12.60 32.46 0.55
CA SER A 49 -11.61 32.19 -0.48
C SER A 49 -10.91 30.93 -0.01
N GLY A 50 -11.37 29.76 -0.46
CA GLY A 50 -10.70 28.49 -0.18
C GLY A 50 -9.25 28.55 -0.67
N LEU A 51 -8.41 27.69 -0.11
CA LEU A 51 -7.01 27.57 -0.50
C LEU A 51 -6.91 27.10 -1.96
N ALA A 52 -5.88 27.56 -2.67
CA ALA A 52 -5.51 26.94 -3.94
C ALA A 52 -4.62 25.71 -3.66
N PRO A 53 -4.60 24.70 -4.54
CA PRO A 53 -3.73 23.53 -4.37
C PRO A 53 -2.27 23.90 -4.09
N GLU A 54 -1.75 24.93 -4.76
CA GLU A 54 -0.36 25.39 -4.63
C GLU A 54 -0.08 26.15 -3.32
N ASP A 55 -1.12 26.42 -2.52
CA ASP A 55 -0.97 26.98 -1.17
C ASP A 55 -0.69 25.89 -0.11
N ILE A 56 -0.97 24.62 -0.43
CA ILE A 56 -0.83 23.46 0.46
C ILE A 56 0.33 22.58 -0.05
N TRP A 57 0.21 22.11 -1.30
CA TRP A 57 1.11 21.10 -1.85
C TRP A 57 2.18 21.69 -2.77
N SER A 58 3.20 20.88 -3.04
CA SER A 58 4.27 21.15 -3.96
C SER A 58 3.78 21.29 -5.42
N ASP A 59 4.51 22.07 -6.21
CA ASP A 59 4.25 22.21 -7.64
C ASP A 59 4.29 20.84 -8.36
N ASP A 60 5.14 19.92 -7.91
CA ASP A 60 5.28 18.59 -8.53
C ASP A 60 4.01 17.75 -8.30
N TYR A 61 3.50 17.68 -7.07
CA TYR A 61 2.27 16.96 -6.74
C TYR A 61 1.04 17.52 -7.47
N VAL A 62 0.84 18.84 -7.42
CA VAL A 62 -0.31 19.50 -8.06
C VAL A 62 -0.34 19.26 -9.58
N ASN A 63 0.83 19.12 -10.21
CA ASN A 63 0.94 18.87 -11.65
C ASN A 63 1.13 17.39 -12.01
N GLN A 64 0.94 16.48 -11.04
CA GLN A 64 1.14 15.03 -11.16
C GLN A 64 2.49 14.69 -11.82
N ILE A 65 3.55 15.33 -11.34
CA ILE A 65 4.93 15.06 -11.76
C ILE A 65 5.49 14.00 -10.81
N PHE A 66 5.62 12.79 -11.32
CA PHE A 66 6.08 11.67 -10.53
C PHE A 66 7.60 11.63 -10.38
N PRO A 67 8.12 11.25 -9.21
CA PRO A 67 9.52 11.46 -8.84
C PRO A 67 10.51 10.48 -9.51
N TRP A 68 10.03 9.42 -10.15
CA TRP A 68 10.87 8.42 -10.83
C TRP A 68 11.33 8.83 -12.23
N ALA A 69 10.83 9.95 -12.76
CA ALA A 69 11.20 10.45 -14.08
C ALA A 69 11.23 11.99 -14.15
N ASP A 70 11.82 12.52 -15.22
CA ASP A 70 11.79 13.95 -15.52
C ASP A 70 10.40 14.33 -16.07
N GLU A 71 9.94 15.56 -15.81
CA GLU A 71 8.65 16.08 -16.30
C GLU A 71 8.50 15.96 -17.84
N SER A 72 9.62 16.00 -18.58
CA SER A 72 9.62 15.91 -20.04
C SER A 72 9.49 14.48 -20.60
N ASP A 73 9.49 13.46 -19.75
CA ASP A 73 9.29 12.07 -20.16
C ASP A 73 7.81 11.69 -20.11
N ASP A 74 7.08 12.00 -21.19
CA ASP A 74 5.63 11.79 -21.25
C ASP A 74 5.20 10.33 -20.97
N LYS A 75 6.03 9.32 -21.26
CA LYS A 75 5.66 7.91 -21.00
C LYS A 75 5.80 7.60 -19.51
N LEU A 76 6.94 7.92 -18.90
CA LEU A 76 7.17 7.65 -17.48
C LEU A 76 6.37 8.57 -16.57
N GLN A 77 5.89 9.70 -17.09
CA GLN A 77 4.94 10.59 -16.43
C GLN A 77 3.47 10.20 -16.67
N PHE A 78 3.20 9.08 -17.35
CA PHE A 78 1.85 8.61 -17.64
C PHE A 78 0.99 9.66 -18.37
N ARG A 79 1.63 10.42 -19.27
CA ARG A 79 1.01 11.36 -20.22
C ARG A 79 1.01 10.80 -21.64
N SER A 80 1.38 9.52 -21.79
CA SER A 80 1.29 8.77 -23.03
C SER A 80 1.39 7.28 -22.73
N TYR A 81 0.77 6.46 -23.58
CA TYR A 81 0.75 5.01 -23.42
C TYR A 81 2.11 4.36 -23.72
N HIS A 82 2.43 3.32 -22.96
CA HIS A 82 3.47 2.35 -23.25
C HIS A 82 3.04 1.43 -24.38
N ASP A 83 3.91 1.27 -25.37
CA ASP A 83 3.85 0.15 -26.32
C ASP A 83 4.59 -1.06 -25.73
N TYR A 84 4.39 -2.24 -26.33
CA TYR A 84 5.03 -3.50 -25.93
C TYR A 84 6.55 -3.36 -25.68
N PHE A 85 7.27 -2.68 -26.58
CA PHE A 85 8.72 -2.57 -26.46
C PHE A 85 9.13 -1.64 -25.33
N SER A 86 8.48 -0.48 -25.21
CA SER A 86 8.77 0.47 -24.14
C SER A 86 8.40 -0.07 -22.76
N LEU A 87 7.28 -0.79 -22.64
CA LEU A 87 6.86 -1.46 -21.41
C LEU A 87 7.91 -2.49 -20.99
N LYS A 88 8.27 -3.40 -21.91
CA LYS A 88 9.27 -4.44 -21.69
C LYS A 88 10.63 -3.86 -21.31
N GLU A 89 11.14 -2.88 -22.08
CA GLU A 89 12.43 -2.24 -21.80
C GLU A 89 12.42 -1.59 -20.41
N ARG A 90 11.30 -0.96 -20.03
CA ARG A 90 11.18 -0.34 -18.71
C ARG A 90 11.17 -1.37 -17.59
N MET A 91 10.40 -2.45 -17.71
CA MET A 91 10.41 -3.55 -16.73
C MET A 91 11.82 -4.12 -16.56
N GLN A 92 12.53 -4.41 -17.65
CA GLN A 92 13.92 -4.89 -17.61
C GLN A 92 14.85 -3.91 -16.91
N PHE A 93 14.69 -2.60 -17.18
CA PHE A 93 15.47 -1.55 -16.53
C PHE A 93 15.23 -1.49 -15.02
N LEU A 94 13.98 -1.63 -14.58
CA LEU A 94 13.63 -1.64 -13.16
C LEU A 94 14.21 -2.87 -12.44
N ALA A 95 14.11 -4.05 -13.05
CA ALA A 95 14.64 -5.30 -12.50
C ALA A 95 16.18 -5.29 -12.39
N ASP A 96 16.90 -4.83 -13.42
CA ASP A 96 18.37 -4.75 -13.43
C ASP A 96 18.91 -3.86 -12.30
N ARG A 97 18.19 -2.80 -11.94
CA ARG A 97 18.60 -1.84 -10.91
C ARG A 97 18.17 -2.25 -9.51
N ASN A 98 17.16 -3.11 -9.41
CA ASN A 98 16.59 -3.56 -8.15
C ASN A 98 16.57 -5.10 -8.02
N PRO A 99 17.71 -5.79 -8.27
CA PRO A 99 17.76 -7.25 -8.30
C PRO A 99 17.59 -7.90 -6.91
N TYR A 100 17.45 -7.09 -5.86
CA TYR A 100 17.19 -7.58 -4.52
C TYR A 100 15.73 -8.03 -4.34
N PHE A 101 14.79 -7.40 -5.07
CA PHE A 101 13.37 -7.69 -4.91
C PHE A 101 12.57 -7.79 -6.21
N LEU A 102 13.19 -7.52 -7.37
CA LEU A 102 12.59 -7.67 -8.70
C LEU A 102 13.34 -8.69 -9.54
N GLU A 103 12.60 -9.58 -10.21
CA GLU A 103 13.11 -10.47 -11.25
C GLU A 103 12.19 -10.41 -12.47
N PHE A 104 12.77 -10.18 -13.65
CA PHE A 104 12.04 -10.01 -14.90
C PHE A 104 12.05 -11.31 -15.73
N HIS A 105 10.90 -11.65 -16.30
CA HIS A 105 10.68 -12.85 -17.09
C HIS A 105 9.86 -12.56 -18.35
N GLU A 106 9.92 -13.50 -19.30
CA GLU A 106 9.09 -13.49 -20.52
C GLU A 106 8.60 -14.91 -20.80
N GLY A 107 7.28 -15.12 -20.84
CA GLY A 107 6.70 -16.45 -20.90
C GLY A 107 7.21 -17.36 -19.77
N LEU A 108 7.30 -18.67 -20.03
CA LEU A 108 7.87 -19.66 -19.11
C LEU A 108 8.98 -20.46 -19.81
N LEU A 109 9.86 -21.11 -19.05
CA LEU A 109 10.90 -21.97 -19.64
C LEU A 109 10.33 -23.27 -20.22
N GLY A 110 9.21 -23.74 -19.68
CA GLY A 110 8.60 -25.01 -20.06
C GLY A 110 9.31 -26.21 -19.42
N GLY A 111 8.84 -27.41 -19.74
CA GLY A 111 9.17 -28.63 -19.03
C GLY A 111 7.96 -29.55 -18.98
N VAL A 112 7.86 -30.40 -17.96
CA VAL A 112 6.64 -31.18 -17.73
C VAL A 112 5.73 -30.39 -16.79
N ASN A 113 4.54 -30.02 -17.24
CA ASN A 113 3.57 -29.29 -16.41
C ASN A 113 2.91 -30.20 -15.36
N ALA A 114 2.07 -29.63 -14.50
CA ALA A 114 1.35 -30.35 -13.44
C ALA A 114 0.47 -31.49 -14.00
N ARG A 115 -0.01 -31.32 -15.24
CA ARG A 115 -0.87 -32.26 -15.96
C ARG A 115 -0.10 -33.39 -16.66
N GLY A 116 1.23 -33.31 -16.71
CA GLY A 116 2.13 -34.32 -17.30
C GLY A 116 2.50 -34.08 -18.76
N ASP A 117 2.13 -32.94 -19.34
CA ASP A 117 2.43 -32.57 -20.72
C ASP A 117 3.82 -31.95 -20.84
N GLU A 118 4.54 -32.31 -21.91
CA GLU A 118 5.86 -31.74 -22.22
C GLU A 118 5.70 -30.45 -23.03
N MET A 119 5.99 -29.33 -22.38
CA MET A 119 5.83 -27.97 -22.91
C MET A 119 7.17 -27.33 -23.25
N ALA A 120 7.22 -26.56 -24.34
CA ALA A 120 8.40 -25.78 -24.73
C ALA A 120 8.20 -24.28 -24.49
N SER A 121 9.28 -23.54 -24.21
CA SER A 121 9.22 -22.09 -23.99
C SER A 121 8.55 -21.31 -25.13
N THR A 122 8.65 -21.80 -26.37
CA THR A 122 8.06 -21.17 -27.56
C THR A 122 6.54 -21.33 -27.64
N GLU A 123 5.93 -22.17 -26.80
CA GLU A 123 4.48 -22.37 -26.77
C GLU A 123 3.72 -21.27 -26.03
N TYR A 124 4.46 -20.35 -25.39
CA TYR A 124 3.95 -19.14 -24.74
C TYR A 124 4.16 -17.87 -25.57
N GLU A 125 4.65 -18.01 -26.80
CA GLU A 125 4.82 -16.91 -27.75
C GLU A 125 3.51 -16.70 -28.54
N GLY A 126 3.08 -15.43 -28.70
CA GLY A 126 1.89 -15.08 -29.48
C GLY A 126 1.97 -15.56 -30.94
N TRP A 127 0.81 -15.84 -31.54
CA TRP A 127 0.69 -16.47 -32.86
C TRP A 127 1.32 -15.70 -34.04
N TYR A 128 1.31 -14.37 -33.98
CA TYR A 128 1.66 -13.51 -35.11
C TYR A 128 3.05 -12.88 -34.94
N TYR A 129 3.31 -12.19 -33.84
CA TYR A 129 4.61 -11.55 -33.62
C TYR A 129 5.60 -12.45 -32.87
N ASN A 130 5.18 -13.61 -32.36
CA ASN A 130 6.01 -14.54 -31.59
C ASN A 130 6.68 -13.85 -30.38
N HIS A 131 5.92 -13.00 -29.70
CA HIS A 131 6.36 -12.37 -28.46
C HIS A 131 5.69 -13.05 -27.28
N ALA A 132 6.49 -13.40 -26.27
CA ALA A 132 5.96 -13.87 -25.00
C ALA A 132 5.54 -12.69 -24.12
N SER A 133 4.58 -12.93 -23.23
CA SER A 133 4.10 -11.93 -22.26
C SER A 133 5.21 -11.61 -21.25
N PRO A 134 5.57 -10.33 -21.06
CA PRO A 134 6.52 -9.91 -20.04
C PRO A 134 5.86 -9.92 -18.66
N TRP A 135 6.58 -10.42 -17.65
CA TRP A 135 6.10 -10.42 -16.28
C TRP A 135 7.23 -10.20 -15.27
N MET A 136 6.85 -9.82 -14.05
CA MET A 136 7.76 -9.50 -12.96
C MET A 136 7.43 -10.36 -11.73
N LYS A 137 8.43 -11.04 -11.18
CA LYS A 137 8.38 -11.59 -9.82
C LYS A 137 8.87 -10.50 -8.86
N ILE A 138 8.04 -10.18 -7.87
CA ILE A 138 8.32 -9.13 -6.89
C ILE A 138 8.22 -9.72 -5.49
N THR A 139 9.35 -9.84 -4.81
CA THR A 139 9.39 -10.30 -3.41
C THR A 139 10.74 -10.00 -2.79
N ALA A 140 10.81 -9.76 -1.48
CA ALA A 140 12.09 -9.49 -0.83
C ALA A 140 13.05 -10.69 -0.90
N ASN A 141 14.30 -10.42 -1.29
CA ASN A 141 15.29 -11.47 -1.56
C ASN A 141 14.82 -12.40 -2.69
N VAL A 142 14.41 -11.82 -3.82
CA VAL A 142 13.90 -12.56 -4.99
C VAL A 142 14.89 -13.58 -5.53
N GLY A 143 16.20 -13.29 -5.56
CA GLY A 143 17.22 -14.28 -5.94
C GLY A 143 17.48 -15.40 -4.93
N GLY A 144 16.66 -15.51 -3.87
CA GLY A 144 16.68 -16.58 -2.88
C GLY A 144 15.59 -17.62 -3.16
N GLY A 145 14.96 -18.12 -2.09
CA GLY A 145 13.86 -19.09 -2.19
C GLY A 145 14.23 -20.42 -2.86
N GLU A 146 13.20 -21.18 -3.21
CA GLU A 146 13.30 -22.29 -4.15
C GLU A 146 13.25 -21.78 -5.60
N TYR A 147 13.93 -22.49 -6.50
CA TYR A 147 13.91 -22.19 -7.93
C TYR A 147 12.90 -23.11 -8.61
N ASN A 148 11.95 -22.53 -9.34
CA ASN A 148 11.02 -23.30 -10.14
C ASN A 148 11.62 -23.52 -11.53
N ASP A 149 12.02 -24.77 -11.83
CA ASP A 149 12.66 -25.12 -13.11
C ASP A 149 11.73 -24.86 -14.32
N TYR A 150 10.41 -24.94 -14.13
CA TYR A 150 9.42 -24.81 -15.20
C TYR A 150 9.11 -23.34 -15.51
N ASN A 151 8.81 -22.55 -14.47
CA ASN A 151 8.55 -21.12 -14.62
C ASN A 151 9.84 -20.35 -14.93
N GLY A 152 10.96 -20.81 -14.36
CA GLY A 152 12.25 -20.19 -14.50
C GLY A 152 12.51 -19.05 -13.52
N ASP A 153 11.78 -18.99 -12.41
CA ASP A 153 11.85 -17.93 -11.41
C ASP A 153 12.44 -18.39 -10.07
N ASN A 154 12.96 -17.41 -9.33
CA ASN A 154 13.47 -17.58 -7.98
C ASN A 154 12.54 -16.90 -6.96
N GLY A 155 12.85 -17.09 -5.68
CA GLY A 155 12.17 -16.37 -4.63
C GLY A 155 10.81 -16.95 -4.30
N ASN A 156 10.66 -18.27 -4.49
CA ASN A 156 9.50 -19.06 -4.07
C ASN A 156 9.70 -19.52 -2.62
N TYR A 157 8.82 -19.09 -1.71
CA TYR A 157 8.87 -19.29 -0.28
C TYR A 157 7.52 -19.77 0.26
N VAL A 158 7.50 -21.00 0.77
CA VAL A 158 6.36 -21.63 1.47
C VAL A 158 5.69 -20.77 2.56
N ASP A 159 6.42 -19.84 3.18
CA ASP A 159 5.89 -19.00 4.26
C ASP A 159 5.34 -17.63 3.78
N ARG A 160 5.30 -17.38 2.47
CA ARG A 160 4.79 -16.16 1.87
C ARG A 160 3.60 -16.47 0.98
N PRO A 161 2.48 -15.73 1.15
CA PRO A 161 1.35 -15.85 0.26
C PRO A 161 1.61 -15.21 -1.11
N ASP A 162 1.04 -15.85 -2.13
CA ASP A 162 1.23 -15.50 -3.52
C ASP A 162 0.00 -14.77 -4.09
N ILE A 163 0.26 -13.83 -4.98
CA ILE A 163 -0.78 -13.11 -5.71
C ILE A 163 -0.40 -12.90 -7.17
N MET A 164 -1.37 -13.11 -8.06
CA MET A 164 -1.25 -12.82 -9.47
C MET A 164 -2.09 -11.59 -9.87
N LEU A 165 -1.43 -10.65 -10.54
CA LEU A 165 -1.99 -9.38 -11.01
C LEU A 165 -1.80 -9.29 -12.52
N VAL A 166 -2.89 -9.30 -13.29
CA VAL A 166 -2.86 -9.44 -14.75
C VAL A 166 -3.54 -8.27 -15.44
N GLY A 167 -2.89 -7.67 -16.42
CA GLY A 167 -3.50 -6.71 -17.33
C GLY A 167 -3.65 -7.28 -18.73
N ASN A 168 -4.53 -6.64 -19.51
CA ASN A 168 -4.57 -6.75 -20.97
C ASN A 168 -4.93 -8.15 -21.52
N HIS A 169 -6.02 -8.75 -21.05
CA HIS A 169 -6.65 -9.83 -21.81
C HIS A 169 -7.17 -9.37 -23.16
N HIS A 170 -7.69 -8.13 -23.25
CA HIS A 170 -8.15 -7.55 -24.51
C HIS A 170 -7.24 -6.42 -25.01
N ALA A 171 -6.89 -6.47 -26.29
CA ALA A 171 -5.89 -5.62 -26.93
C ALA A 171 -6.14 -4.11 -26.80
N ARG A 172 -7.36 -3.64 -27.08
CA ARG A 172 -7.75 -2.22 -27.04
C ARG A 172 -7.81 -1.59 -25.65
N GLU A 173 -7.66 -2.37 -24.59
CA GLU A 173 -7.92 -1.90 -23.22
C GLU A 173 -6.64 -1.30 -22.63
N TRP A 174 -6.19 -0.15 -23.17
CA TRP A 174 -4.81 0.31 -22.92
C TRP A 174 -4.56 0.69 -21.45
N MET A 175 -5.56 1.24 -20.76
CA MET A 175 -5.44 1.51 -19.32
C MET A 175 -5.20 0.26 -18.47
N SER A 176 -5.61 -0.93 -18.95
CA SER A 176 -5.43 -2.19 -18.21
C SER A 176 -3.97 -2.61 -18.04
N PHE A 177 -3.05 -2.11 -18.89
CA PHE A 177 -1.62 -2.32 -18.74
C PHE A 177 -0.87 -1.08 -18.23
N GLU A 178 -1.47 0.11 -18.32
CA GLU A 178 -0.90 1.32 -17.72
C GLU A 178 -1.02 1.35 -16.20
N VAL A 179 -2.17 0.98 -15.65
CA VAL A 179 -2.36 0.90 -14.18
C VAL A 179 -1.32 -0.03 -13.53
N PRO A 180 -1.10 -1.28 -13.99
CA PRO A 180 -0.05 -2.13 -13.42
C PRO A 180 1.36 -1.59 -13.65
N MET A 181 1.62 -0.85 -14.74
CA MET A 181 2.91 -0.17 -14.92
C MET A 181 3.12 0.97 -13.93
N TYR A 182 2.09 1.76 -13.65
CA TYR A 182 2.12 2.80 -12.61
C TYR A 182 2.38 2.20 -11.23
N PHE A 183 1.67 1.12 -10.89
CA PHE A 183 1.90 0.35 -9.68
C PHE A 183 3.36 -0.14 -9.58
N LEU A 184 3.94 -0.66 -10.66
CA LEU A 184 5.33 -1.12 -10.67
C LEU A 184 6.34 0.02 -10.43
N GLU A 185 6.13 1.19 -11.03
CA GLU A 185 6.96 2.38 -10.80
C GLU A 185 6.87 2.86 -9.36
N GLN A 186 5.65 3.02 -8.84
CA GLN A 186 5.40 3.45 -7.47
C GLN A 186 6.06 2.48 -6.47
N LEU A 187 5.78 1.18 -6.60
CA LEU A 187 6.37 0.14 -5.77
C LEU A 187 7.90 0.22 -5.80
N THR A 188 8.49 0.28 -6.99
CA THR A 188 9.95 0.23 -7.16
C THR A 188 10.63 1.48 -6.60
N TYR A 189 10.00 2.65 -6.77
CA TYR A 189 10.54 3.91 -6.27
C TYR A 189 10.52 3.93 -4.73
N TYR A 190 9.39 3.59 -4.12
CA TYR A 190 9.19 3.74 -2.68
C TYR A 190 9.65 2.55 -1.83
N TYR A 191 9.92 1.38 -2.42
CA TYR A 191 10.37 0.21 -1.66
C TYR A 191 11.66 0.49 -0.87
N GLY A 192 11.60 0.23 0.44
CA GLY A 192 12.71 0.45 1.37
C GLY A 192 12.94 1.90 1.77
N MET A 193 12.10 2.84 1.30
CA MET A 193 12.14 4.22 1.74
C MET A 193 11.55 4.39 3.15
N ALA A 194 11.99 5.46 3.80
CA ALA A 194 11.37 6.01 4.99
C ALA A 194 10.12 6.81 4.61
N GLY A 195 9.21 7.07 5.56
CA GLY A 195 8.13 8.05 5.41
C GLY A 195 8.60 9.30 4.67
N VAL A 196 8.07 9.54 3.47
CA VAL A 196 8.37 10.71 2.64
C VAL A 196 7.17 11.63 2.63
N ASP A 197 7.45 12.92 2.75
CA ASP A 197 6.52 14.02 2.46
C ASP A 197 6.47 14.14 0.93
N ASN A 198 5.55 13.39 0.32
CA ASN A 198 5.52 13.15 -1.11
C ASN A 198 4.68 14.19 -1.86
N ASP A 199 3.78 14.87 -1.15
CA ASP A 199 3.00 15.98 -1.66
C ASP A 199 3.62 17.36 -1.34
N GLY A 200 4.49 17.47 -0.33
CA GLY A 200 5.26 18.66 0.02
C GLY A 200 4.60 19.60 1.04
N ASP A 201 3.57 19.15 1.75
CA ASP A 201 2.82 19.96 2.72
C ASP A 201 3.54 20.06 4.10
N GLY A 202 4.53 19.18 4.34
CA GLY A 202 5.34 19.10 5.54
C GLY A 202 4.92 18.04 6.56
N LEU A 203 3.91 17.24 6.24
CA LEU A 203 3.43 16.08 6.98
C LEU A 203 3.90 14.81 6.24
N ILE A 204 3.55 13.64 6.78
CA ILE A 204 3.94 12.32 6.25
C ILE A 204 2.91 11.30 6.73
N ASP A 205 2.79 10.18 6.01
CA ASP A 205 2.02 9.01 6.49
C ASP A 205 0.56 9.43 6.79
N GLU A 206 -0.07 10.20 5.90
CA GLU A 206 -1.37 10.86 6.12
C GLU A 206 -2.52 10.00 5.63
N ASP A 207 -2.62 9.82 4.32
CA ASP A 207 -3.79 9.23 3.69
C ASP A 207 -3.42 7.86 3.09
N GLY A 208 -4.16 6.84 3.54
CA GLY A 208 -4.04 5.50 2.98
C GLY A 208 -4.71 5.41 1.61
N TRP A 209 -4.59 4.28 0.93
CA TRP A 209 -5.45 4.01 -0.22
C TRP A 209 -6.81 3.49 0.23
N ASP A 210 -7.68 4.40 0.65
CA ASP A 210 -9.06 4.09 1.04
C ASP A 210 -10.10 4.93 0.29
N GLY A 211 -9.66 5.89 -0.55
CA GLY A 211 -10.51 6.77 -1.32
C GLY A 211 -11.17 7.88 -0.49
N ILE A 212 -10.61 8.20 0.68
CA ILE A 212 -11.16 9.17 1.64
C ILE A 212 -10.07 10.13 2.10
N ASP A 213 -10.32 11.43 1.93
CA ASP A 213 -9.57 12.53 2.58
C ASP A 213 -9.58 12.36 4.12
N ASN A 214 -8.52 11.76 4.69
CA ASN A 214 -8.45 11.39 6.10
C ASN A 214 -8.05 12.58 6.97
N ASP A 215 -7.25 13.52 6.45
CA ASP A 215 -6.67 14.63 7.19
C ASP A 215 -7.42 15.97 7.00
N GLY A 216 -8.22 16.07 5.94
CA GLY A 216 -9.12 17.18 5.60
C GLY A 216 -8.54 18.24 4.68
N ASP A 217 -7.40 18.00 4.03
CA ASP A 217 -6.69 19.00 3.23
C ASP A 217 -7.37 19.31 1.89
N CYS A 218 -7.93 18.32 1.18
CA CYS A 218 -8.75 18.52 -0.01
C CYS A 218 -10.00 19.31 0.35
N LEU A 219 -10.67 18.95 1.44
CA LEU A 219 -11.85 19.66 1.92
C LEU A 219 -11.55 21.12 2.30
N SER A 220 -10.28 21.47 2.54
CA SER A 220 -9.83 22.84 2.81
C SER A 220 -9.68 23.72 1.56
N LEU A 221 -9.63 23.10 0.36
CA LEU A 221 -9.52 23.79 -0.92
C LEU A 221 -10.77 24.62 -1.25
N ASN A 222 -10.62 25.52 -2.22
CA ASN A 222 -11.76 26.14 -2.87
C ASN A 222 -12.60 25.07 -3.61
N ALA A 223 -13.92 25.17 -3.54
CA ALA A 223 -14.87 24.22 -4.14
C ALA A 223 -14.70 23.98 -5.66
N SER A 224 -13.97 24.84 -6.38
CA SER A 224 -13.64 24.63 -7.79
C SER A 224 -12.39 23.76 -8.03
N ALA A 225 -11.64 23.45 -6.97
CA ALA A 225 -10.41 22.66 -6.99
C ALA A 225 -10.55 21.32 -6.25
N GLN A 226 -11.69 21.10 -5.59
CA GLN A 226 -12.00 19.85 -4.88
C GLN A 226 -12.37 18.69 -5.82
N ASP A 227 -12.76 18.97 -7.05
CA ASP A 227 -13.07 17.98 -8.10
C ASP A 227 -12.00 18.18 -9.18
N SER A 228 -10.81 17.71 -8.86
CA SER A 228 -9.59 17.90 -9.64
C SER A 228 -9.52 16.96 -10.85
N ASN A 229 -10.12 15.77 -10.73
CA ASN A 229 -10.23 14.80 -11.82
C ASN A 229 -11.46 15.06 -12.73
N GLY A 230 -12.43 15.87 -12.29
CA GLY A 230 -13.59 16.28 -13.08
C GLY A 230 -14.71 15.25 -13.17
N ASP A 231 -14.74 14.25 -12.28
CA ASP A 231 -15.75 13.19 -12.25
C ASP A 231 -17.09 13.64 -11.58
N GLY A 232 -17.08 14.81 -10.94
CA GLY A 232 -18.25 15.41 -10.29
C GLY A 232 -18.46 15.03 -8.83
N ILE A 233 -17.55 14.24 -8.26
CA ILE A 233 -17.40 13.98 -6.83
C ILE A 233 -16.32 14.94 -6.32
N ALA A 234 -16.59 15.62 -5.20
CA ALA A 234 -15.62 16.56 -4.62
C ALA A 234 -14.87 15.85 -3.50
N CYS A 235 -13.54 15.88 -3.56
CA CYS A 235 -12.64 15.13 -2.68
C CYS A 235 -13.01 13.65 -2.68
N GLY A 236 -13.16 13.09 -3.89
CA GLY A 236 -13.40 11.68 -4.11
C GLY A 236 -12.15 10.95 -4.58
N PRO A 237 -12.22 9.61 -4.73
CA PRO A 237 -11.08 8.81 -5.15
C PRO A 237 -10.37 9.35 -6.41
N GLY A 238 -9.05 9.52 -6.31
CA GLY A 238 -8.23 10.07 -7.40
C GLY A 238 -8.26 11.59 -7.55
N ASP A 239 -8.96 12.32 -6.69
CA ASP A 239 -8.71 13.75 -6.50
C ASP A 239 -7.40 14.00 -5.74
N LEU A 240 -6.87 15.22 -5.85
CA LEU A 240 -5.75 15.67 -5.01
C LEU A 240 -6.22 15.82 -3.55
N GLY A 241 -5.48 15.28 -2.58
CA GLY A 241 -5.79 15.34 -1.14
C GLY A 241 -6.77 14.25 -0.66
N VAL A 242 -6.75 13.05 -1.26
CA VAL A 242 -7.62 11.92 -0.91
C VAL A 242 -6.86 10.59 -0.71
N ASP A 243 -5.69 10.40 -1.32
CA ASP A 243 -4.93 9.14 -1.31
C ASP A 243 -3.41 9.43 -1.46
N GLU A 244 -2.90 10.41 -0.72
CA GLU A 244 -1.53 10.94 -0.75
C GLU A 244 -0.77 10.64 0.52
N ASP A 245 0.55 10.83 0.47
CA ASP A 245 1.39 10.64 1.65
C ASP A 245 1.21 9.25 2.32
N PHE A 246 0.88 8.25 1.51
CA PHE A 246 0.76 6.85 1.90
C PHE A 246 2.06 6.29 2.51
N SER A 247 1.92 5.26 3.34
CA SER A 247 3.08 4.74 4.06
C SER A 247 4.03 3.88 3.20
N GLU A 248 5.26 4.34 2.96
CA GLU A 248 6.29 3.53 2.28
C GLU A 248 6.70 2.29 3.09
N GLN A 249 6.49 2.36 4.42
CA GLN A 249 6.70 1.21 5.28
C GLN A 249 5.67 0.11 4.97
N PHE A 250 4.43 0.47 4.62
CA PHE A 250 3.41 -0.49 4.18
C PHE A 250 3.85 -1.20 2.89
N ILE A 251 4.29 -0.44 1.88
CA ILE A 251 4.86 -0.98 0.62
C ILE A 251 5.97 -2.00 0.92
N THR A 252 6.92 -1.59 1.77
CA THR A 252 8.05 -2.44 2.17
C THR A 252 7.60 -3.70 2.89
N ASP A 253 6.60 -3.59 3.77
CA ASP A 253 6.05 -4.71 4.52
C ASP A 253 5.33 -5.70 3.61
N MET A 254 4.54 -5.22 2.64
CA MET A 254 3.86 -6.07 1.66
C MET A 254 4.86 -6.86 0.81
N VAL A 255 5.84 -6.19 0.18
CA VAL A 255 6.87 -6.87 -0.64
C VAL A 255 7.72 -7.84 0.18
N ASN A 256 7.94 -7.58 1.47
CA ASN A 256 8.71 -8.48 2.35
C ASN A 256 7.95 -9.73 2.78
N THR A 257 6.63 -9.76 2.63
CA THR A 257 5.75 -10.78 3.20
C THR A 257 4.85 -11.46 2.16
N ARG A 258 5.06 -11.15 0.88
CA ARG A 258 4.25 -11.63 -0.25
C ARG A 258 5.14 -11.96 -1.43
N GLU A 259 4.60 -12.76 -2.33
CA GLU A 259 5.15 -13.00 -3.66
C GLU A 259 4.17 -12.48 -4.69
N ILE A 260 4.56 -11.44 -5.40
CA ILE A 260 3.68 -10.73 -6.32
C ILE A 260 4.13 -11.06 -7.74
N TYR A 261 3.21 -11.62 -8.51
CA TYR A 261 3.39 -11.91 -9.93
C TYR A 261 2.62 -10.87 -10.72
N LEU A 262 3.35 -9.96 -11.34
CA LEU A 262 2.77 -8.87 -12.11
C LEU A 262 2.94 -9.14 -13.60
N ILE A 263 1.84 -9.27 -14.33
CA ILE A 263 1.78 -9.45 -15.78
C ILE A 263 1.03 -8.27 -16.40
N PRO A 264 1.70 -7.14 -16.68
CA PRO A 264 1.01 -5.95 -17.19
C PRO A 264 0.35 -6.19 -18.56
N MET A 265 1.00 -6.94 -19.45
CA MET A 265 0.56 -7.12 -20.84
C MET A 265 0.47 -8.60 -21.21
N LEU A 266 -0.72 -9.20 -21.04
CA LEU A 266 -0.96 -10.58 -21.45
C LEU A 266 -1.05 -10.74 -22.97
N ASN A 267 -1.91 -9.97 -23.65
CA ASN A 267 -2.15 -10.05 -25.09
C ASN A 267 -1.18 -9.17 -25.91
N THR A 268 0.09 -9.54 -25.90
CA THR A 268 1.16 -8.76 -26.55
C THR A 268 0.91 -8.56 -28.05
N ASP A 269 0.44 -9.61 -28.73
CA ASP A 269 0.18 -9.58 -30.16
C ASP A 269 -0.96 -8.62 -30.51
N GLY A 270 -2.08 -8.75 -29.79
CA GLY A 270 -3.25 -7.93 -30.00
C GLY A 270 -2.97 -6.45 -29.75
N VAL A 271 -2.27 -6.09 -28.67
CA VAL A 271 -1.90 -4.69 -28.38
C VAL A 271 -1.07 -4.08 -29.50
N ARG A 272 -0.06 -4.82 -29.96
CA ARG A 272 0.80 -4.34 -31.04
C ARG A 272 -0.01 -4.09 -32.31
N TYR A 273 -0.89 -5.00 -32.68
CA TYR A 273 -1.75 -4.80 -33.85
C TYR A 273 -2.72 -3.61 -33.68
N ASP A 274 -3.30 -3.45 -32.49
CA ASP A 274 -4.20 -2.33 -32.22
C ASP A 274 -3.50 -0.96 -32.32
N MET A 275 -2.32 -0.85 -31.71
CA MET A 275 -1.49 0.35 -31.70
C MET A 275 -0.80 0.65 -33.04
N GLU A 276 -0.29 -0.36 -33.73
CA GLU A 276 0.55 -0.18 -34.91
C GLU A 276 -0.27 -0.17 -36.21
N GLU A 277 -1.38 -0.91 -36.28
CA GLU A 277 -2.10 -1.15 -37.53
C GLU A 277 -3.60 -0.78 -37.49
N TYR A 278 -4.34 -1.21 -36.46
CA TYR A 278 -5.80 -1.11 -36.45
C TYR A 278 -6.29 0.32 -36.12
N CYS A 279 -5.92 0.84 -34.95
CA CYS A 279 -6.32 2.17 -34.48
C CYS A 279 -5.20 3.20 -34.62
N GLY A 280 -3.95 2.77 -34.52
CA GLY A 280 -2.78 3.65 -34.67
C GLY A 280 -2.42 4.38 -33.37
N PRO A 281 -1.33 5.18 -33.39
CA PRO A 281 -0.75 5.79 -32.18
C PRO A 281 -1.57 6.96 -31.61
N THR A 282 -2.69 7.35 -32.23
CA THR A 282 -3.58 8.43 -31.77
C THR A 282 -5.00 7.90 -31.54
N ALA A 283 -5.11 6.65 -31.07
CA ALA A 283 -6.37 5.92 -30.95
C ALA A 283 -7.45 6.64 -30.15
N TRP A 284 -7.09 7.51 -29.20
CA TRP A 284 -8.02 8.35 -28.46
C TRP A 284 -8.82 9.32 -29.36
N GLU A 285 -8.31 9.71 -30.53
CA GLU A 285 -9.00 10.62 -31.46
C GLU A 285 -9.96 9.90 -32.42
N ASN A 286 -9.59 8.71 -32.91
CA ASN A 286 -10.29 8.00 -33.98
C ASN A 286 -10.93 6.68 -33.54
N CYS A 287 -10.51 6.13 -32.40
CA CYS A 287 -10.91 4.84 -31.86
C CYS A 287 -11.29 4.90 -30.36
N TYR A 288 -11.61 6.06 -29.79
CA TYR A 288 -11.87 6.25 -28.35
C TYR A 288 -12.59 5.07 -27.63
N ARG A 289 -13.70 4.57 -28.21
CA ARG A 289 -14.49 3.43 -27.69
C ARG A 289 -14.63 2.26 -28.67
N SER A 290 -13.63 2.07 -29.53
CA SER A 290 -13.52 0.91 -30.43
C SER A 290 -12.08 0.43 -30.48
N GLY A 291 -11.80 -0.70 -31.13
CA GLY A 291 -10.44 -1.20 -31.28
C GLY A 291 -10.42 -2.70 -31.45
N TRP A 292 -9.24 -3.25 -31.72
CA TRP A 292 -9.00 -4.68 -31.75
C TRP A 292 -9.14 -5.27 -30.35
N ARG A 293 -9.75 -6.44 -30.21
CA ARG A 293 -10.04 -7.04 -28.89
C ARG A 293 -9.24 -8.30 -28.63
N LYS A 294 -9.25 -9.22 -29.59
CA LYS A 294 -8.79 -10.61 -29.45
C LYS A 294 -7.27 -10.72 -29.54
N ASN A 295 -6.72 -11.93 -29.39
CA ASN A 295 -5.35 -12.21 -29.84
C ASN A 295 -5.29 -12.24 -31.38
N LEU A 296 -4.19 -12.71 -31.97
CA LEU A 296 -3.99 -12.78 -33.43
C LEU A 296 -3.89 -14.20 -34.00
N ARG A 297 -4.60 -15.16 -33.40
CA ARG A 297 -4.72 -16.50 -33.96
C ARG A 297 -5.33 -16.46 -35.38
N ASP A 298 -4.65 -17.03 -36.37
CA ASP A 298 -5.23 -17.24 -37.70
C ASP A 298 -6.30 -18.33 -37.64
N ASN A 299 -7.54 -17.94 -37.94
CA ASN A 299 -8.70 -18.82 -37.97
C ASN A 299 -9.17 -19.15 -39.39
N THR A 300 -8.49 -18.62 -40.41
CA THR A 300 -8.86 -18.78 -41.81
C THR A 300 -8.32 -20.08 -42.39
N VAL A 301 -9.12 -20.75 -43.22
CA VAL A 301 -8.68 -21.97 -43.94
C VAL A 301 -8.14 -21.56 -45.31
N THR A 302 -7.11 -20.71 -45.32
CA THR A 302 -6.51 -20.15 -46.55
C THR A 302 -5.07 -20.57 -46.81
N GLY A 303 -4.51 -21.56 -46.13
CA GLY A 303 -3.16 -22.05 -46.46
C GLY A 303 -2.99 -23.55 -46.20
N VAL A 304 -2.41 -24.28 -47.15
CA VAL A 304 -1.91 -25.64 -46.89
C VAL A 304 -0.45 -25.53 -46.47
N THR A 305 -0.16 -25.23 -45.21
CA THR A 305 1.18 -25.50 -44.66
C THR A 305 1.18 -25.76 -43.16
N PRO A 306 2.06 -26.67 -42.66
CA PRO A 306 2.32 -26.89 -41.23
C PRO A 306 3.23 -25.79 -40.62
N ILE A 307 3.21 -24.59 -41.19
CA ILE A 307 4.05 -23.44 -40.82
C ILE A 307 3.11 -22.23 -40.78
N PRO A 308 3.16 -21.37 -39.76
CA PRO A 308 2.36 -20.14 -39.71
C PRO A 308 2.51 -19.37 -41.03
N ASP A 309 1.39 -19.02 -41.66
CA ASP A 309 1.39 -18.22 -42.88
C ASP A 309 1.62 -16.75 -42.53
N ILE A 310 2.88 -16.41 -42.21
CA ILE A 310 3.31 -15.05 -41.84
C ILE A 310 3.09 -14.00 -42.94
N ASP A 311 2.66 -14.40 -44.14
CA ASP A 311 2.38 -13.54 -45.29
C ASP A 311 0.86 -13.23 -45.44
N GLU A 312 -0.02 -13.79 -44.60
CA GLU A 312 -1.47 -13.49 -44.59
C GLU A 312 -1.76 -12.20 -43.79
N GLU A 313 -2.53 -11.29 -44.39
CA GLU A 313 -3.02 -10.09 -43.70
C GLU A 313 -4.07 -10.52 -42.67
N VAL A 314 -3.97 -10.01 -41.43
CA VAL A 314 -4.96 -10.27 -40.36
C VAL A 314 -6.37 -9.96 -40.88
N ASP A 315 -7.28 -10.94 -40.82
CA ASP A 315 -8.69 -10.79 -41.18
C ASP A 315 -9.50 -10.39 -39.94
N PRO A 316 -9.92 -9.10 -39.82
CA PRO A 316 -10.63 -8.64 -38.64
C PRO A 316 -12.01 -9.28 -38.47
N SER A 317 -12.51 -9.97 -39.50
CA SER A 317 -13.80 -10.64 -39.47
C SER A 317 -13.77 -12.03 -38.84
N CYS A 318 -12.57 -12.60 -38.61
CA CYS A 318 -12.46 -13.97 -38.12
C CYS A 318 -11.26 -14.25 -37.21
N ASP A 319 -10.13 -13.61 -37.44
CA ASP A 319 -8.91 -13.92 -36.69
C ASP A 319 -9.01 -13.50 -35.23
N GLY A 320 -8.25 -14.20 -34.40
CA GLY A 320 -8.17 -14.01 -32.97
C GLY A 320 -9.21 -14.79 -32.18
N VAL A 321 -8.85 -15.10 -30.95
CA VAL A 321 -9.67 -15.66 -29.87
C VAL A 321 -9.78 -14.61 -28.77
N ASP A 322 -10.98 -14.50 -28.17
CA ASP A 322 -11.18 -13.70 -26.96
C ASP A 322 -10.58 -14.48 -25.78
N LEU A 323 -9.44 -13.98 -25.28
CA LEU A 323 -8.70 -14.62 -24.18
C LEU A 323 -9.58 -14.75 -22.92
N ASN A 324 -10.45 -13.77 -22.65
CA ASN A 324 -11.35 -13.81 -21.50
C ASN A 324 -12.63 -14.62 -21.76
N ARG A 325 -12.62 -15.48 -22.79
CA ARG A 325 -13.62 -16.53 -23.06
C ARG A 325 -12.95 -17.90 -23.25
N ASN A 326 -11.63 -17.96 -23.06
CA ASN A 326 -10.83 -19.13 -23.38
C ASN A 326 -10.33 -19.87 -22.14
N TYR A 327 -10.81 -19.60 -20.94
CA TYR A 327 -10.51 -20.42 -19.77
C TYR A 327 -11.45 -21.63 -19.66
N GLN A 328 -11.01 -22.72 -19.03
CA GLN A 328 -11.70 -24.02 -19.08
C GLN A 328 -12.99 -24.09 -18.25
N TYR A 329 -13.10 -23.30 -17.17
CA TYR A 329 -14.24 -23.38 -16.26
C TYR A 329 -15.53 -22.94 -16.96
N GLU A 330 -16.50 -23.85 -17.01
CA GLU A 330 -17.80 -23.64 -17.67
C GLU A 330 -17.68 -23.18 -19.14
N TRP A 331 -16.59 -23.60 -19.82
CA TRP A 331 -16.29 -23.17 -21.17
C TRP A 331 -17.39 -23.56 -22.16
N GLY A 332 -17.86 -22.59 -22.95
CA GLY A 332 -18.82 -22.81 -24.03
C GLY A 332 -20.23 -23.20 -23.57
N ALA A 333 -20.56 -23.09 -22.29
CA ALA A 333 -21.88 -23.37 -21.75
C ALA A 333 -22.96 -22.51 -22.46
N PRO A 334 -24.13 -23.09 -22.86
CA PRO A 334 -25.09 -22.43 -23.72
C PRO A 334 -25.96 -21.42 -22.95
N LEU A 335 -25.37 -20.31 -22.53
CA LEU A 335 -26.09 -19.16 -21.99
C LEU A 335 -26.32 -18.20 -23.13
N GLY A 336 -27.57 -18.12 -23.57
CA GLY A 336 -27.94 -17.33 -24.73
C GLY A 336 -27.62 -15.84 -24.59
N ALA A 337 -26.41 -15.44 -24.99
CA ALA A 337 -26.05 -14.16 -25.60
C ALA A 337 -24.57 -14.05 -26.02
N THR A 338 -23.63 -14.80 -25.45
CA THR A 338 -22.19 -14.39 -25.44
C THR A 338 -21.17 -15.38 -26.00
N GLY A 339 -21.59 -16.53 -26.53
CA GLY A 339 -20.76 -17.42 -27.36
C GLY A 339 -21.22 -17.43 -28.83
N PRO A 340 -20.42 -17.99 -29.76
CA PRO A 340 -20.90 -18.24 -31.12
C PRO A 340 -22.10 -19.22 -31.08
N LEU A 341 -23.01 -19.16 -32.07
CA LEU A 341 -24.19 -20.06 -32.15
C LEU A 341 -23.83 -21.56 -32.11
N PHE A 342 -22.58 -21.90 -32.44
CA PHE A 342 -21.96 -23.19 -32.21
C PHE A 342 -20.55 -22.92 -31.61
N PRO A 343 -20.24 -23.40 -30.39
CA PRO A 343 -18.90 -23.29 -29.81
C PRO A 343 -17.82 -23.77 -30.79
N GLY A 344 -16.67 -23.10 -30.82
CA GLY A 344 -15.56 -23.50 -31.70
C GLY A 344 -15.62 -23.02 -33.15
N ALA A 345 -16.67 -22.31 -33.58
CA ALA A 345 -16.78 -21.81 -34.95
C ALA A 345 -16.66 -20.29 -35.05
N CYS A 346 -15.69 -19.82 -35.84
CA CYS A 346 -15.64 -18.43 -36.29
C CYS A 346 -16.72 -18.15 -37.36
N TYR A 347 -17.53 -17.11 -37.17
CA TYR A 347 -18.53 -16.67 -38.15
C TYR A 347 -18.15 -15.31 -38.74
N SER A 348 -17.61 -15.31 -39.96
CA SER A 348 -17.42 -14.07 -40.70
C SER A 348 -18.75 -13.33 -40.82
N SER A 349 -18.82 -12.13 -40.23
CA SER A 349 -19.99 -11.23 -40.18
C SER A 349 -21.22 -11.65 -39.33
N GLY A 350 -21.05 -12.56 -38.36
CA GLY A 350 -22.09 -12.88 -37.37
C GLY A 350 -22.09 -11.94 -36.14
N PRO A 351 -23.20 -11.82 -35.39
CA PRO A 351 -23.12 -11.34 -34.01
C PRO A 351 -22.18 -12.28 -33.23
N ASN A 352 -21.34 -11.74 -32.34
CA ASN A 352 -20.45 -12.46 -31.41
C ASN A 352 -19.05 -12.88 -31.94
N ASN A 353 -18.51 -12.26 -33.00
CA ASN A 353 -17.12 -12.53 -33.43
C ASN A 353 -16.06 -12.07 -32.42
N ASP A 354 -16.31 -10.96 -31.74
CA ASP A 354 -15.41 -10.35 -30.75
C ASP A 354 -15.27 -11.18 -29.47
N VAL A 355 -16.15 -12.16 -29.28
CA VAL A 355 -16.22 -13.04 -28.09
C VAL A 355 -16.02 -14.51 -28.48
N TYR A 356 -15.30 -14.77 -29.56
CA TYR A 356 -14.98 -16.14 -29.99
C TYR A 356 -14.13 -16.84 -28.92
N ASN A 357 -14.63 -17.96 -28.39
CA ASN A 357 -14.09 -18.66 -27.23
C ASN A 357 -12.94 -19.64 -27.55
N GLY A 358 -12.52 -19.73 -28.81
CA GLY A 358 -11.48 -20.65 -29.26
C GLY A 358 -12.02 -21.99 -29.77
N PRO A 359 -11.16 -22.89 -30.27
CA PRO A 359 -11.54 -24.20 -30.80
C PRO A 359 -12.02 -25.17 -29.71
N VAL A 360 -12.78 -26.17 -30.13
CA VAL A 360 -13.18 -27.33 -29.32
C VAL A 360 -11.99 -28.27 -29.15
N ASN A 361 -11.83 -28.86 -27.96
CA ASN A 361 -10.91 -29.95 -27.69
C ASN A 361 -11.50 -31.30 -28.13
N TYR A 362 -10.68 -32.16 -28.74
CA TYR A 362 -11.07 -33.50 -29.22
C TYR A 362 -10.13 -34.59 -28.68
N GLU A 363 -9.35 -34.26 -27.67
CA GLU A 363 -8.52 -35.23 -26.97
C GLU A 363 -9.40 -36.16 -26.13
N ASP A 364 -8.98 -37.42 -26.06
CA ASP A 364 -9.56 -38.53 -25.30
C ASP A 364 -8.55 -38.81 -24.17
N ASN A 365 -8.71 -38.08 -23.07
CA ASN A 365 -7.77 -37.94 -21.97
C ASN A 365 -7.68 -39.23 -21.14
N ASP A 366 -8.78 -39.96 -21.00
CA ASP A 366 -8.85 -41.20 -20.22
C ASP A 366 -8.73 -42.48 -21.08
N GLY A 367 -8.87 -42.36 -22.40
CA GLY A 367 -8.69 -43.43 -23.37
C GLY A 367 -9.90 -44.36 -23.51
N ASP A 368 -11.08 -43.94 -23.06
CA ASP A 368 -12.31 -44.73 -23.11
C ASP A 368 -13.02 -44.67 -24.49
N GLY A 369 -12.63 -43.70 -25.33
CA GLY A 369 -13.13 -43.48 -26.69
C GLY A 369 -14.34 -42.55 -26.79
N LEU A 370 -14.72 -41.90 -25.69
CA LEU A 370 -15.61 -40.76 -25.61
C LEU A 370 -14.75 -39.47 -25.52
N ILE A 371 -15.41 -38.33 -25.70
CA ILE A 371 -14.81 -36.99 -25.68
C ILE A 371 -15.91 -36.03 -25.23
N ASN A 372 -15.54 -34.89 -24.62
CA ASN A 372 -16.49 -33.90 -24.13
C ASN A 372 -17.49 -34.49 -23.13
N GLU A 373 -16.96 -34.92 -22.00
CA GLU A 373 -17.72 -35.59 -20.95
C GLU A 373 -17.98 -34.63 -19.80
N ASP A 374 -16.93 -34.14 -19.15
CA ASP A 374 -17.04 -33.32 -17.94
C ASP A 374 -16.32 -31.96 -18.07
N HIS A 375 -16.90 -30.94 -17.45
CA HIS A 375 -16.24 -29.64 -17.28
C HIS A 375 -15.26 -29.68 -16.10
N VAL A 376 -14.36 -28.70 -16.00
CA VAL A 376 -13.42 -28.59 -14.86
C VAL A 376 -14.09 -27.96 -13.62
N ASP A 377 -15.21 -28.52 -13.18
CA ASP A 377 -16.06 -28.01 -12.08
C ASP A 377 -16.22 -28.97 -10.90
N GLY A 378 -15.59 -30.14 -10.97
CA GLY A 378 -15.67 -31.23 -10.00
C GLY A 378 -16.98 -32.03 -10.08
N SER A 379 -17.77 -31.85 -11.15
CA SER A 379 -19.00 -32.59 -11.43
C SER A 379 -18.74 -33.76 -12.39
N ASP A 380 -19.41 -34.88 -12.12
CA ASP A 380 -19.50 -36.07 -12.98
C ASP A 380 -20.78 -35.93 -13.82
N ASP A 381 -20.68 -35.25 -14.98
CA ASP A 381 -21.81 -34.82 -15.80
C ASP A 381 -22.43 -36.00 -16.58
N ASP A 382 -21.61 -36.98 -16.91
CA ASP A 382 -21.98 -38.16 -17.70
C ASP A 382 -22.31 -39.40 -16.82
N ALA A 383 -21.94 -39.37 -15.54
CA ALA A 383 -22.16 -40.37 -14.50
C ALA A 383 -21.36 -41.68 -14.66
N ASP A 384 -20.17 -41.63 -15.28
CA ASP A 384 -19.26 -42.78 -15.42
C ASP A 384 -18.39 -43.02 -14.17
N GLY A 385 -18.32 -42.04 -13.26
CA GLY A 385 -17.58 -42.07 -12.01
C GLY A 385 -16.16 -41.49 -12.08
N GLN A 386 -15.79 -40.86 -13.18
CA GLN A 386 -14.68 -39.93 -13.32
C GLN A 386 -15.23 -38.48 -13.17
N ILE A 387 -14.33 -37.51 -13.05
CA ILE A 387 -14.65 -36.08 -12.91
C ILE A 387 -13.56 -35.29 -13.61
N ASP A 388 -13.94 -34.17 -14.24
CA ASP A 388 -13.03 -33.22 -14.88
C ASP A 388 -12.22 -33.81 -16.06
N GLU A 389 -12.76 -34.80 -16.76
CA GLU A 389 -12.15 -35.38 -17.97
C GLU A 389 -12.77 -34.88 -19.28
N ASP A 390 -11.94 -34.89 -20.32
CA ASP A 390 -12.36 -34.74 -21.71
C ASP A 390 -13.09 -33.41 -22.02
N TRP A 391 -12.86 -32.35 -21.25
CA TRP A 391 -13.54 -31.05 -21.35
C TRP A 391 -13.64 -30.47 -22.77
N LEU A 392 -14.74 -29.76 -23.06
CA LEU A 392 -15.09 -29.27 -24.40
C LEU A 392 -14.06 -28.32 -25.04
N GLY A 393 -13.32 -27.55 -24.24
CA GLY A 393 -12.41 -26.51 -24.73
C GLY A 393 -11.89 -25.62 -23.62
N GLY A 394 -11.15 -24.58 -24.01
CA GLY A 394 -10.42 -23.70 -23.09
C GLY A 394 -8.92 -23.97 -23.07
N ASN A 395 -8.16 -22.99 -22.60
CA ASN A 395 -6.71 -22.86 -22.59
C ASN A 395 -6.05 -23.28 -23.91
N SER A 396 -6.63 -22.82 -25.04
CA SER A 396 -6.14 -23.15 -26.38
C SER A 396 -5.09 -22.17 -26.89
N GLU A 397 -5.07 -20.95 -26.32
CA GLU A 397 -4.18 -19.88 -26.75
C GLU A 397 -2.88 -19.84 -25.92
N PRO A 398 -1.73 -19.50 -26.54
CA PRO A 398 -0.45 -19.34 -25.84
C PRO A 398 -0.55 -18.47 -24.58
N GLU A 399 -1.32 -17.39 -24.66
CA GLU A 399 -1.52 -16.44 -23.58
C GLU A 399 -2.32 -17.06 -22.42
N THR A 400 -3.40 -17.79 -22.70
CA THR A 400 -4.17 -18.48 -21.65
C THR A 400 -3.43 -19.69 -21.08
N LYS A 401 -2.65 -20.41 -21.89
CA LYS A 401 -1.78 -21.50 -21.43
C LYS A 401 -0.70 -20.99 -20.50
N PHE A 402 -0.12 -19.82 -20.81
CA PHE A 402 0.82 -19.15 -19.92
C PHE A 402 0.23 -18.92 -18.53
N ILE A 403 -1.00 -18.38 -18.43
CA ILE A 403 -1.69 -18.19 -17.15
C ILE A 403 -1.99 -19.52 -16.47
N GLN A 404 -2.48 -20.51 -17.23
CA GLN A 404 -2.79 -21.84 -16.71
C GLN A 404 -1.55 -22.48 -16.06
N ASP A 405 -0.47 -22.57 -16.81
CA ASP A 405 0.74 -23.24 -16.35
C ASP A 405 1.43 -22.44 -15.24
N LEU A 406 1.42 -21.10 -15.29
CA LEU A 406 1.94 -20.28 -14.19
C LEU A 406 1.15 -20.52 -12.89
N THR A 407 -0.18 -20.68 -12.97
CA THR A 407 -1.06 -20.91 -11.82
C THR A 407 -0.88 -22.30 -11.24
N GLU A 408 -0.89 -23.33 -12.09
CA GLU A 408 -0.81 -24.73 -11.66
C GLU A 408 0.60 -25.15 -11.24
N MET A 409 1.64 -24.50 -11.76
CA MET A 409 3.03 -24.76 -11.37
C MET A 409 3.50 -23.93 -10.18
N ASN A 410 2.67 -23.01 -9.69
CA ASN A 410 2.89 -22.25 -8.46
C ASN A 410 2.36 -23.06 -7.26
N ASP A 411 3.16 -24.03 -6.82
CA ASP A 411 2.90 -24.96 -5.72
C ASP A 411 4.16 -25.03 -4.84
N ASP A 412 4.36 -23.99 -4.02
CA ASP A 412 5.58 -23.82 -3.23
C ASP A 412 5.68 -24.84 -2.09
N ASP A 413 4.54 -25.27 -1.53
CA ASP A 413 4.50 -26.22 -0.42
C ASP A 413 4.39 -27.71 -0.85
N GLY A 414 4.12 -27.95 -2.14
CA GLY A 414 4.06 -29.26 -2.78
C GLY A 414 2.78 -30.04 -2.45
N ASP A 415 1.69 -29.36 -2.08
CA ASP A 415 0.40 -29.97 -1.78
C ASP A 415 -0.47 -30.26 -3.01
N GLY A 416 -0.04 -29.77 -4.18
CA GLY A 416 -0.70 -29.95 -5.47
C GLY A 416 -1.78 -28.92 -5.78
N ALA A 417 -1.92 -27.85 -4.99
CA ALA A 417 -2.81 -26.73 -5.24
C ALA A 417 -2.02 -25.45 -5.53
N SER A 418 -2.67 -24.51 -6.23
CA SER A 418 -2.08 -23.20 -6.50
C SER A 418 -1.97 -22.35 -5.23
N GLU A 419 -0.88 -21.61 -5.08
CA GLU A 419 -0.69 -20.68 -3.97
C GLU A 419 -1.32 -19.31 -4.18
N PHE A 420 -1.81 -19.02 -5.39
CA PHE A 420 -2.57 -17.81 -5.69
C PHE A 420 -3.94 -17.80 -5.00
N LYS A 421 -4.01 -17.39 -3.72
CA LYS A 421 -5.28 -17.29 -2.98
C LYS A 421 -6.11 -16.08 -3.38
N ALA A 422 -5.49 -15.07 -3.99
CA ALA A 422 -6.17 -13.92 -4.58
C ALA A 422 -5.58 -13.59 -5.95
N THR A 423 -6.44 -13.13 -6.87
CA THR A 423 -6.04 -12.73 -8.22
C THR A 423 -6.82 -11.51 -8.68
N LEU A 424 -6.19 -10.68 -9.52
CA LEU A 424 -6.81 -9.47 -10.05
C LEU A 424 -6.55 -9.39 -11.54
N THR A 425 -7.59 -9.07 -12.32
CA THR A 425 -7.45 -8.72 -13.73
C THR A 425 -7.94 -7.31 -14.01
N TRP A 426 -7.12 -6.50 -14.65
CA TRP A 426 -7.54 -5.20 -15.17
C TRP A 426 -8.07 -5.34 -16.60
N HIS A 427 -9.16 -4.62 -16.84
CA HIS A 427 -9.85 -4.45 -18.10
C HIS A 427 -10.18 -2.97 -18.29
N SER A 428 -10.70 -2.60 -19.45
CA SER A 428 -11.41 -1.34 -19.62
C SER A 428 -12.58 -1.53 -20.59
N PHE A 429 -13.70 -0.86 -20.43
CA PHE A 429 -14.00 0.23 -19.50
C PHE A 429 -15.39 0.01 -18.90
N SER A 430 -15.69 0.71 -17.79
CA SER A 430 -17.04 1.01 -17.27
C SER A 430 -17.04 1.51 -15.82
N GLU A 431 -15.88 1.62 -15.18
CA GLU A 431 -15.74 1.93 -13.75
C GLU A 431 -16.48 0.90 -12.88
N LEU A 432 -16.13 -0.39 -13.06
CA LEU A 432 -16.76 -1.51 -12.35
C LEU A 432 -15.75 -2.34 -11.57
N VAL A 433 -16.22 -2.89 -10.46
CA VAL A 433 -15.56 -3.99 -9.73
C VAL A 433 -16.43 -5.23 -9.89
N LEU A 434 -15.92 -6.25 -10.57
CA LEU A 434 -16.66 -7.48 -10.83
C LEU A 434 -16.05 -8.67 -10.09
N TRP A 435 -16.89 -9.50 -9.49
CA TRP A 435 -16.53 -10.81 -8.95
C TRP A 435 -17.30 -11.94 -9.64
N PRO A 436 -16.81 -13.19 -9.55
CA PRO A 436 -17.54 -14.37 -10.00
C PRO A 436 -18.94 -14.47 -9.38
N TRP A 437 -19.89 -15.18 -9.97
CA TRP A 437 -19.78 -15.88 -11.24
C TRP A 437 -20.17 -15.01 -12.44
N GLY A 438 -19.50 -15.24 -13.56
CA GLY A 438 -19.89 -14.77 -14.89
C GLY A 438 -20.86 -15.73 -15.58
N HIS A 439 -20.67 -17.04 -15.43
CA HIS A 439 -21.37 -18.09 -16.19
C HIS A 439 -22.79 -18.40 -15.72
N CYS A 440 -23.29 -17.79 -14.65
CA CYS A 440 -24.66 -18.06 -14.24
C CYS A 440 -25.33 -16.81 -13.71
N SER A 441 -26.57 -16.56 -14.15
CA SER A 441 -27.37 -15.45 -13.63
C SER A 441 -28.21 -15.90 -12.43
N ASN A 442 -28.19 -15.12 -11.35
CA ASN A 442 -28.87 -15.43 -10.08
C ASN A 442 -28.35 -16.73 -9.42
N CYS A 443 -27.05 -16.99 -9.54
CA CYS A 443 -26.36 -18.01 -8.77
C CYS A 443 -25.49 -17.34 -7.71
N ASP A 444 -25.52 -17.89 -6.50
CA ASP A 444 -24.69 -17.41 -5.42
C ASP A 444 -23.39 -18.22 -5.39
N ASN A 445 -22.27 -17.54 -5.15
CA ASN A 445 -21.00 -18.19 -4.85
C ASN A 445 -21.07 -18.84 -3.46
N PRO A 446 -20.34 -19.96 -3.22
CA PRO A 446 -20.20 -20.51 -1.87
C PRO A 446 -19.71 -19.48 -0.84
N ASP A 447 -18.87 -18.55 -1.28
CA ASP A 447 -18.30 -17.45 -0.49
C ASP A 447 -18.89 -16.07 -0.89
N GLN A 448 -20.14 -16.02 -1.37
CA GLN A 448 -20.80 -14.79 -1.87
C GLN A 448 -20.62 -13.58 -0.94
N ASP A 449 -20.98 -13.71 0.34
CA ASP A 449 -20.91 -12.61 1.31
C ASP A 449 -19.48 -12.05 1.47
N TYR A 450 -18.46 -12.91 1.30
CA TYR A 450 -17.06 -12.54 1.45
C TYR A 450 -16.50 -11.88 0.18
N LEU A 451 -16.88 -12.39 -1.01
CA LEU A 451 -16.55 -11.77 -2.29
C LEU A 451 -17.19 -10.38 -2.41
N GLU A 452 -18.47 -10.26 -2.03
CA GLU A 452 -19.17 -8.98 -2.00
C GLU A 452 -18.45 -7.97 -1.11
N TYR A 453 -18.05 -8.36 0.10
CA TYR A 453 -17.37 -7.47 1.03
C TYR A 453 -16.14 -6.81 0.40
N HIS A 454 -15.22 -7.60 -0.15
CA HIS A 454 -14.03 -7.07 -0.80
C HIS A 454 -14.36 -6.27 -2.06
N GLY A 455 -15.34 -6.71 -2.85
CA GLY A 455 -15.84 -5.96 -4.01
C GLY A 455 -16.34 -4.58 -3.64
N TYR A 456 -17.10 -4.45 -2.55
CA TYR A 456 -17.56 -3.16 -2.02
C TYR A 456 -16.40 -2.32 -1.48
N VAL A 457 -15.42 -2.90 -0.79
CA VAL A 457 -14.24 -2.15 -0.34
C VAL A 457 -13.49 -1.54 -1.53
N MET A 458 -13.20 -2.33 -2.57
CA MET A 458 -12.56 -1.80 -3.78
C MET A 458 -13.44 -0.79 -4.52
N GLY A 459 -14.76 -0.98 -4.50
CA GLY A 459 -15.73 -0.03 -5.03
C GLY A 459 -15.70 1.31 -4.29
N ASP A 460 -15.61 1.29 -2.96
CA ASP A 460 -15.49 2.50 -2.13
C ASP A 460 -14.14 3.20 -2.38
N MET A 461 -13.04 2.43 -2.43
CA MET A 461 -11.67 2.94 -2.72
C MET A 461 -11.55 3.65 -4.07
N THR A 462 -12.39 3.30 -5.04
CA THR A 462 -12.27 3.80 -6.42
C THR A 462 -13.50 4.58 -6.88
N ALA A 463 -14.58 4.61 -6.10
CA ALA A 463 -15.92 5.01 -6.53
C ALA A 463 -16.47 4.23 -7.74
N TYR A 464 -15.94 3.03 -8.02
CA TYR A 464 -16.46 2.13 -9.06
C TYR A 464 -17.69 1.39 -8.57
N ALA A 465 -18.58 0.99 -9.48
CA ALA A 465 -19.77 0.24 -9.10
C ALA A 465 -19.44 -1.26 -8.89
N PRO A 466 -19.59 -1.79 -7.67
CA PRO A 466 -19.38 -3.20 -7.39
C PRO A 466 -20.61 -4.02 -7.80
N MET A 467 -20.40 -5.12 -8.54
CA MET A 467 -21.46 -6.08 -8.87
C MET A 467 -20.90 -7.47 -9.23
N GLN A 468 -21.75 -8.49 -9.17
CA GLN A 468 -21.39 -9.80 -9.72
C GLN A 468 -21.28 -9.70 -11.25
N SER A 469 -20.30 -10.38 -11.86
CA SER A 469 -20.02 -10.31 -13.30
C SER A 469 -21.27 -10.60 -14.16
N SER A 470 -22.04 -11.63 -13.80
CA SER A 470 -23.25 -12.02 -14.52
C SER A 470 -24.39 -10.99 -14.50
N ASP A 471 -24.42 -10.06 -13.54
CA ASP A 471 -25.42 -8.98 -13.45
C ASP A 471 -25.22 -7.92 -14.54
N LEU A 472 -23.98 -7.76 -15.01
CA LEU A 472 -23.67 -6.93 -16.17
C LEU A 472 -24.13 -7.66 -17.45
N TYR A 473 -23.56 -8.83 -17.70
CA TYR A 473 -24.02 -9.81 -18.68
C TYR A 473 -23.34 -11.17 -18.44
N PRO A 474 -23.98 -12.31 -18.80
CA PRO A 474 -23.36 -13.63 -18.62
C PRO A 474 -22.09 -13.85 -19.47
N THR A 475 -21.04 -14.41 -18.88
CA THR A 475 -19.77 -14.78 -19.54
C THR A 475 -19.40 -16.22 -19.23
N THR A 476 -18.72 -16.92 -20.13
CA THR A 476 -18.25 -18.29 -19.88
C THR A 476 -16.79 -18.39 -20.24
N GLY A 477 -16.01 -19.17 -19.48
CA GLY A 477 -14.57 -19.30 -19.70
C GLY A 477 -13.82 -17.99 -19.50
N ASP A 478 -14.24 -17.16 -18.55
CA ASP A 478 -13.48 -15.99 -18.14
C ASP A 478 -12.46 -16.32 -17.04
N PHE A 479 -11.47 -15.43 -16.90
CA PHE A 479 -10.34 -15.58 -16.01
C PHE A 479 -10.77 -15.77 -14.54
N CYS A 480 -11.75 -15.00 -14.06
CA CYS A 480 -12.12 -15.01 -12.66
C CYS A 480 -12.99 -16.20 -12.28
N ASP A 481 -13.89 -16.64 -13.16
CA ASP A 481 -14.63 -17.88 -12.97
C ASP A 481 -13.68 -19.08 -12.87
N TRP A 482 -12.63 -19.14 -13.69
CA TRP A 482 -11.63 -20.22 -13.61
C TRP A 482 -10.78 -20.19 -12.34
N HIS A 483 -10.27 -19.01 -11.96
CA HIS A 483 -9.48 -18.87 -10.73
C HIS A 483 -10.28 -19.21 -9.47
N TYR A 484 -11.52 -18.75 -9.39
CA TYR A 484 -12.38 -19.03 -8.24
C TYR A 484 -12.87 -20.49 -8.25
N GLY A 485 -13.33 -20.98 -9.39
CA GLY A 485 -13.95 -22.30 -9.49
C GLY A 485 -12.99 -23.48 -9.45
N VAL A 486 -11.80 -23.36 -10.05
CA VAL A 486 -10.81 -24.44 -10.07
C VAL A 486 -9.83 -24.32 -8.91
N HIS A 487 -9.40 -23.10 -8.58
CA HIS A 487 -8.27 -22.87 -7.65
C HIS A 487 -8.68 -22.24 -6.31
N ASN A 488 -9.97 -22.01 -6.05
CA ASN A 488 -10.46 -21.32 -4.85
C ASN A 488 -9.78 -19.95 -4.62
N SER A 489 -9.38 -19.29 -5.71
CA SER A 489 -8.72 -17.99 -5.67
C SER A 489 -9.76 -16.88 -5.71
N TYR A 490 -9.68 -15.92 -4.78
CA TYR A 490 -10.56 -14.76 -4.76
C TYR A 490 -10.17 -13.83 -5.91
N CYS A 491 -10.93 -13.88 -7.01
CA CYS A 491 -10.64 -13.13 -8.22
C CYS A 491 -11.56 -11.93 -8.41
N TYR A 492 -11.00 -10.81 -8.86
CA TYR A 492 -11.75 -9.62 -9.25
C TYR A 492 -11.32 -9.10 -10.61
N THR A 493 -12.29 -8.56 -11.35
CA THR A 493 -12.09 -7.85 -12.62
C THR A 493 -12.35 -6.36 -12.39
N MET A 494 -11.37 -5.52 -12.68
CA MET A 494 -11.49 -4.06 -12.63
C MET A 494 -11.69 -3.51 -14.03
N GLU A 495 -12.87 -2.95 -14.33
CA GLU A 495 -13.15 -2.28 -15.60
C GLU A 495 -12.77 -0.79 -15.50
N VAL A 496 -11.51 -0.47 -15.77
CA VAL A 496 -10.91 0.84 -15.52
C VAL A 496 -11.38 1.89 -16.52
N GLY A 497 -11.62 3.10 -16.03
CA GLY A 497 -11.92 4.27 -16.87
C GLY A 497 -13.26 4.16 -17.62
N ILE A 498 -13.44 5.06 -18.58
CA ILE A 498 -14.68 5.30 -19.32
C ILE A 498 -14.54 5.07 -20.84
N ALA A 499 -13.35 4.67 -21.29
CA ALA A 499 -13.05 4.33 -22.68
C ALA A 499 -11.91 3.32 -22.82
N PHE A 500 -11.78 2.75 -24.02
CA PHE A 500 -10.68 1.84 -24.36
C PHE A 500 -9.36 2.62 -24.51
N HIS A 501 -9.44 3.81 -25.12
CA HIS A 501 -8.32 4.69 -25.39
C HIS A 501 -8.59 6.06 -24.74
N GLU A 502 -8.18 6.25 -23.49
CA GLU A 502 -8.35 7.53 -22.80
C GLU A 502 -7.47 8.61 -23.42
N TYR A 503 -7.84 9.87 -23.18
CA TYR A 503 -6.99 10.95 -23.63
C TYR A 503 -5.69 10.97 -22.82
N PRO A 504 -4.55 11.36 -23.42
CA PRO A 504 -3.27 11.39 -22.73
C PRO A 504 -3.26 12.17 -21.41
N GLU A 505 -4.04 13.25 -21.33
CA GLU A 505 -4.26 14.05 -20.11
C GLU A 505 -4.98 13.30 -18.98
N ASP A 506 -5.71 12.22 -19.29
CA ASP A 506 -6.52 11.48 -18.34
C ASP A 506 -5.78 10.25 -17.77
N ILE A 507 -4.72 9.78 -18.43
CA ILE A 507 -4.02 8.53 -18.06
C ILE A 507 -3.48 8.58 -16.63
N ALA A 508 -2.79 9.66 -16.26
CA ALA A 508 -2.13 9.80 -14.96
C ALA A 508 -3.13 9.75 -13.79
N HIS A 509 -4.22 10.55 -13.83
CA HIS A 509 -5.19 10.56 -12.75
C HIS A 509 -5.95 9.23 -12.63
N ILE A 510 -6.27 8.58 -13.76
CA ILE A 510 -6.91 7.26 -13.74
C ILE A 510 -5.96 6.22 -13.12
N ALA A 511 -4.66 6.29 -13.43
CA ALA A 511 -3.66 5.41 -12.83
C ALA A 511 -3.56 5.63 -11.31
N VAL A 512 -3.51 6.88 -10.85
CA VAL A 512 -3.50 7.26 -9.43
C VAL A 512 -4.74 6.71 -8.72
N ARG A 513 -5.94 6.95 -9.26
CA ARG A 513 -7.22 6.49 -8.70
C ARG A 513 -7.30 4.97 -8.51
N ASN A 514 -6.54 4.18 -9.30
CA ASN A 514 -6.61 2.72 -9.29
C ASN A 514 -5.42 2.05 -8.58
N VAL A 515 -4.38 2.78 -8.17
CA VAL A 515 -3.15 2.18 -7.63
C VAL A 515 -3.33 1.53 -6.25
N GLY A 516 -4.35 1.95 -5.50
CA GLY A 516 -4.70 1.35 -4.21
C GLY A 516 -5.21 -0.09 -4.31
N VAL A 517 -5.89 -0.42 -5.39
CA VAL A 517 -6.52 -1.73 -5.59
C VAL A 517 -5.51 -2.89 -5.59
N PRO A 518 -4.38 -2.87 -6.33
CA PRO A 518 -3.39 -3.93 -6.24
C PRO A 518 -2.81 -4.05 -4.82
N TRP A 519 -2.60 -2.94 -4.10
CA TRP A 519 -2.13 -2.99 -2.71
C TRP A 519 -3.10 -3.69 -1.78
N TYR A 520 -4.39 -3.38 -1.90
CA TYR A 520 -5.45 -4.08 -1.16
C TYR A 520 -5.45 -5.58 -1.49
N MET A 521 -5.40 -5.93 -2.77
CA MET A 521 -5.37 -7.32 -3.21
C MET A 521 -4.15 -8.08 -2.66
N ILE A 522 -2.97 -7.45 -2.67
CA ILE A 522 -1.74 -8.01 -2.07
C ILE A 522 -1.91 -8.21 -0.57
N GLU A 523 -2.59 -7.28 0.10
CA GLU A 523 -2.84 -7.37 1.53
C GLU A 523 -3.68 -8.61 1.85
N ILE A 524 -4.78 -8.82 1.12
CA ILE A 524 -5.74 -9.90 1.37
C ILE A 524 -5.29 -11.28 0.87
N ALA A 525 -4.22 -11.35 0.06
CA ALA A 525 -3.72 -12.60 -0.52
C ALA A 525 -3.31 -13.67 0.51
N ASP A 526 -3.13 -13.30 1.78
CA ASP A 526 -2.78 -14.24 2.84
C ASP A 526 -3.91 -15.17 3.29
N ASP A 527 -5.14 -14.65 3.40
CA ASP A 527 -6.35 -15.39 3.74
C ASP A 527 -7.56 -14.49 3.44
N PRO A 528 -7.96 -14.35 2.17
CA PRO A 528 -8.96 -13.35 1.77
C PRO A 528 -10.30 -13.61 2.47
N ARG A 529 -10.70 -14.88 2.58
CA ARG A 529 -11.90 -15.27 3.33
C ARG A 529 -11.88 -14.78 4.77
N TYR A 530 -10.79 -15.04 5.50
CA TYR A 530 -10.70 -14.61 6.89
C TYR A 530 -10.63 -13.09 7.02
N ARG A 531 -9.98 -12.40 6.07
CA ARG A 531 -9.97 -10.94 6.00
C ARG A 531 -11.37 -10.36 5.85
N ALA A 532 -12.21 -10.95 4.99
CA ALA A 532 -13.61 -10.56 4.89
C ALA A 532 -14.37 -10.78 6.20
N ILE A 533 -14.20 -11.93 6.86
CA ILE A 533 -14.86 -12.20 8.15
C ILE A 533 -14.51 -11.13 9.18
N VAL A 534 -13.21 -10.82 9.32
CA VAL A 534 -12.72 -9.80 10.25
C VAL A 534 -13.30 -8.43 9.95
N GLY A 535 -13.39 -8.07 8.66
CA GLY A 535 -13.97 -6.81 8.20
C GLY A 535 -15.47 -6.70 8.43
N ILE A 536 -16.23 -7.73 8.07
CA ILE A 536 -17.68 -7.82 8.27
C ILE A 536 -18.03 -7.77 9.76
N GLU A 537 -17.27 -8.48 10.60
CA GLU A 537 -17.44 -8.48 12.05
C GLU A 537 -16.84 -7.23 12.72
N ASN A 538 -16.11 -6.41 11.97
CA ASN A 538 -15.38 -5.21 12.42
C ASN A 538 -14.51 -5.46 13.66
N THR A 539 -13.83 -6.61 13.70
CA THR A 539 -13.00 -6.97 14.86
C THR A 539 -11.70 -6.15 14.90
N THR A 540 -11.14 -5.76 13.76
CA THR A 540 -9.98 -4.86 13.68
C THR A 540 -10.29 -3.46 14.21
N GLY A 541 -11.45 -2.89 13.88
CA GLY A 541 -11.84 -1.54 14.32
C GLY A 541 -12.19 -1.42 15.81
N THR A 542 -12.35 -2.55 16.53
CA THR A 542 -12.67 -2.55 17.97
C THR A 542 -11.46 -2.80 18.87
N GLN A 543 -10.41 -3.40 18.33
CA GLN A 543 -9.16 -3.72 19.01
C GLN A 543 -8.23 -2.51 19.02
N TRP A 544 -7.38 -2.40 20.04
CA TRP A 544 -6.48 -1.24 20.18
C TRP A 544 -5.22 -1.57 20.97
N VAL A 545 -4.11 -0.95 20.58
CA VAL A 545 -2.85 -0.93 21.34
C VAL A 545 -2.84 0.29 22.26
N ASP A 546 -2.23 0.17 23.45
CA ASP A 546 -2.23 1.22 24.47
C ASP A 546 -1.75 2.56 23.87
N PRO A 547 -2.57 3.62 23.88
CA PRO A 547 -2.14 4.93 23.41
C PRO A 547 -1.12 5.55 24.37
N PRO A 548 -0.32 6.55 23.94
CA PRO A 548 0.73 7.14 24.78
C PRO A 548 0.26 7.66 26.14
N SER A 549 -1.01 8.04 26.26
CA SER A 549 -1.62 8.50 27.52
C SER A 549 -1.84 7.38 28.56
N GLU A 550 -1.92 6.13 28.12
CA GLU A 550 -2.18 4.96 28.97
C GLU A 550 -0.92 4.17 29.31
N VAL A 551 0.16 4.32 28.53
CA VAL A 551 1.44 3.66 28.79
C VAL A 551 2.11 4.23 30.04
N ILE A 552 2.26 3.39 31.08
CA ILE A 552 2.96 3.75 32.31
C ILE A 552 4.45 3.43 32.19
N VAL A 553 5.29 4.45 32.02
CA VAL A 553 6.74 4.29 31.95
C VAL A 553 7.33 4.02 33.36
N PRO A 554 7.86 2.82 33.65
CA PRO A 554 8.41 2.51 34.97
C PRO A 554 9.73 3.21 35.22
N SER A 555 10.02 3.50 36.50
CA SER A 555 11.27 4.17 36.91
C SER A 555 12.55 3.36 36.65
N ARG A 556 12.42 2.04 36.42
CA ARG A 556 13.50 1.12 36.03
C ARG A 556 12.92 -0.07 35.28
N GLY A 557 13.68 -0.59 34.32
CA GLY A 557 13.34 -1.80 33.59
C GLY A 557 12.52 -1.55 32.32
N ASP A 558 12.00 -2.63 31.75
CA ASP A 558 11.33 -2.63 30.45
C ASP A 558 9.98 -1.92 30.52
N ILE A 559 9.59 -1.29 29.41
CA ILE A 559 8.35 -0.51 29.32
C ILE A 559 7.24 -1.45 28.83
N PRO A 560 6.19 -1.69 29.64
CA PRO A 560 5.06 -2.51 29.21
C PRO A 560 4.15 -1.70 28.30
N ILE A 561 3.88 -2.21 27.10
CA ILE A 561 2.87 -1.69 26.19
C ILE A 561 1.86 -2.82 25.99
N GLY A 562 0.64 -2.60 26.44
CA GLY A 562 -0.46 -3.53 26.29
C GLY A 562 -1.21 -3.35 24.99
N MET A 563 -1.97 -4.38 24.64
CA MET A 563 -2.95 -4.37 23.57
C MET A 563 -4.18 -5.11 24.05
N CYS A 564 -5.35 -4.56 23.72
CA CYS A 564 -6.64 -5.19 23.97
C CYS A 564 -7.11 -5.90 22.71
N LEU A 565 -7.27 -7.22 22.80
CA LEU A 565 -7.68 -8.09 21.69
C LEU A 565 -9.08 -8.65 21.91
N ASP A 566 -9.79 -8.91 20.81
CA ASP A 566 -11.02 -9.66 20.88
C ASP A 566 -10.73 -11.12 21.29
N SER A 567 -11.54 -11.64 22.21
CA SER A 567 -11.37 -13.00 22.73
C SER A 567 -11.53 -14.11 21.67
N THR A 568 -12.14 -13.80 20.54
CA THR A 568 -12.34 -14.69 19.39
C THR A 568 -11.24 -14.56 18.34
N PHE A 569 -10.40 -13.52 18.41
CA PHE A 569 -9.32 -13.30 17.46
C PHE A 569 -8.23 -14.38 17.64
N PRO A 570 -8.00 -15.26 16.64
CA PRO A 570 -7.14 -16.41 16.76
C PRO A 570 -5.69 -16.03 16.49
N PHE A 571 -5.07 -15.24 17.36
CA PHE A 571 -3.68 -14.81 17.17
C PHE A 571 -2.66 -15.94 17.41
N THR A 572 -1.51 -15.87 16.73
CA THR A 572 -0.36 -16.74 17.00
C THR A 572 0.62 -16.09 17.99
N SER A 573 1.35 -16.90 18.77
CA SER A 573 2.40 -16.43 19.70
C SER A 573 3.80 -16.36 19.05
N ASP A 574 3.91 -16.70 17.77
CA ASP A 574 5.16 -16.58 17.03
C ASP A 574 5.58 -15.11 16.89
N ILE A 575 6.77 -14.76 17.39
CA ILE A 575 7.33 -13.40 17.33
C ILE A 575 7.50 -12.89 15.89
N ASN A 576 7.63 -13.77 14.91
CA ASN A 576 7.75 -13.35 13.51
C ASN A 576 6.45 -12.78 12.97
N ARG A 577 5.29 -13.21 13.51
CA ARG A 577 3.95 -12.84 13.06
C ARG A 577 3.19 -11.97 14.07
N THR A 578 3.42 -12.14 15.36
CA THR A 578 2.77 -11.35 16.41
C THR A 578 3.82 -10.70 17.30
N HIS A 579 4.00 -9.38 17.17
CA HIS A 579 5.01 -8.63 17.89
C HIS A 579 4.69 -7.14 17.95
N LEU A 580 5.23 -6.49 18.99
CA LEU A 580 5.31 -5.04 19.05
C LEU A 580 6.58 -4.58 18.33
N MET A 581 6.42 -3.75 17.31
CA MET A 581 7.51 -3.03 16.68
C MET A 581 7.77 -1.72 17.42
N TRP A 582 9.03 -1.43 17.71
CA TRP A 582 9.42 -0.17 18.34
C TRP A 582 10.78 0.33 17.85
N ARG A 583 10.98 1.65 17.85
CA ARG A 583 12.29 2.28 17.63
C ARG A 583 12.48 3.47 18.56
N LEU A 584 13.71 3.73 18.98
CA LEU A 584 14.07 4.87 19.82
C LEU A 584 14.68 5.98 18.96
N VAL A 585 14.10 7.17 19.07
CA VAL A 585 14.52 8.39 18.38
C VAL A 585 15.20 9.31 19.40
N GLU A 586 16.52 9.49 19.28
CA GLU A 586 17.34 10.31 20.19
C GLU A 586 17.55 11.73 19.64
N PRO A 587 17.18 12.80 20.37
CA PRO A 587 17.38 14.17 19.93
C PRO A 587 18.87 14.54 19.87
N THR A 588 19.38 14.89 18.68
CA THR A 588 20.77 15.36 18.49
C THR A 588 20.84 16.90 18.47
N ARG A 589 22.02 17.43 18.82
CA ARG A 589 22.24 18.87 19.07
C ARG A 589 22.33 19.74 17.79
N GLN A 590 22.17 19.15 16.60
CA GLN A 590 22.14 19.87 15.31
C GLN A 590 20.74 19.96 14.69
N GLN A 591 19.73 19.33 15.29
CA GLN A 591 18.41 19.08 14.70
C GLN A 591 17.33 20.13 15.03
N ASP A 592 17.70 21.35 15.40
CA ASP A 592 16.71 22.42 15.66
C ASP A 592 16.12 23.01 14.35
N ASP A 593 16.68 22.66 13.18
CA ASP A 593 16.36 23.27 11.87
C ASP A 593 16.07 22.28 10.71
N PHE A 594 16.07 20.95 10.94
CA PHE A 594 15.76 19.95 9.90
C PHE A 594 14.77 18.90 10.44
N GLY A 595 13.70 18.67 9.66
CA GLY A 595 12.47 17.96 10.04
C GLY A 595 12.57 16.41 10.15
N PRO A 596 11.44 15.69 9.99
CA PRO A 596 11.27 14.24 10.18
C PRO A 596 12.27 13.33 9.43
N THR A 597 12.91 13.83 8.39
CA THR A 597 13.72 13.08 7.42
C THR A 597 15.01 12.44 7.96
N GLU A 598 15.65 12.96 9.02
CA GLU A 598 16.85 12.29 9.61
C GLU A 598 16.52 11.22 10.66
N TRP A 599 15.30 11.21 11.20
CA TRP A 599 14.92 10.41 12.38
C TRP A 599 14.57 8.95 12.04
N VAL A 600 14.28 8.67 10.77
CA VAL A 600 13.74 7.39 10.27
C VAL A 600 14.84 6.36 9.93
N SER A 601 16.13 6.73 10.00
CA SER A 601 17.25 5.80 9.75
C SER A 601 17.45 4.71 10.83
N VAL A 602 16.68 4.74 11.93
CA VAL A 602 16.76 3.75 13.01
C VAL A 602 15.84 2.56 12.70
N SER A 603 16.45 1.40 12.49
CA SER A 603 15.74 0.14 12.24
C SER A 603 14.79 -0.23 13.38
N TRP A 604 13.58 -0.67 13.05
CA TRP A 604 12.62 -1.18 14.01
C TRP A 604 13.12 -2.44 14.72
N SER A 605 12.91 -2.50 16.04
CA SER A 605 13.13 -3.67 16.88
C SER A 605 11.79 -4.35 17.19
N LYS A 606 11.83 -5.67 17.42
CA LYS A 606 10.63 -6.48 17.75
C LYS A 606 10.66 -6.88 19.22
N SER A 607 9.51 -6.77 19.89
CA SER A 607 9.27 -7.30 21.23
C SER A 607 8.09 -8.28 21.20
N PRO A 608 8.19 -9.47 21.80
CA PRO A 608 7.09 -10.43 21.81
C PRO A 608 5.95 -9.98 22.73
N PHE A 609 4.73 -10.32 22.36
CA PHE A 609 3.56 -10.21 23.25
C PHE A 609 3.46 -11.42 24.17
N ILE A 610 3.03 -11.17 25.41
CA ILE A 610 2.78 -12.17 26.44
C ILE A 610 1.33 -12.01 26.88
N GLU A 611 0.58 -13.11 26.92
CA GLU A 611 -0.78 -13.13 27.46
C GLU A 611 -0.78 -12.84 28.97
N GLU A 612 -1.62 -11.90 29.39
CA GLU A 612 -1.93 -11.69 30.80
C GLU A 612 -3.34 -12.21 31.12
N GLU A 613 -3.56 -12.71 32.34
CA GLU A 613 -4.90 -13.13 32.80
C GLU A 613 -5.85 -11.92 33.07
N GLU A 614 -5.47 -10.72 32.61
CA GLU A 614 -6.25 -9.50 32.75
C GLU A 614 -7.19 -9.30 31.56
N SER A 615 -8.45 -8.99 31.84
CA SER A 615 -9.44 -8.60 30.85
C SER A 615 -9.41 -7.10 30.59
N CYS A 616 -9.61 -6.68 29.35
CA CYS A 616 -9.71 -5.29 28.93
C CYS A 616 -11.08 -5.02 28.30
N ILE A 617 -11.38 -3.75 28.00
CA ILE A 617 -12.62 -3.33 27.35
C ILE A 617 -12.28 -2.87 25.94
N LEU A 618 -12.91 -3.47 24.94
CA LEU A 618 -12.78 -3.09 23.53
C LEU A 618 -13.50 -1.76 23.25
N LEU A 619 -13.24 -1.15 22.10
CA LEU A 619 -13.82 0.17 21.76
C LEU A 619 -15.36 0.15 21.68
N ASP A 620 -15.96 -1.01 21.38
CA ASP A 620 -17.41 -1.24 21.37
C ASP A 620 -18.01 -1.49 22.76
N GLY A 621 -17.17 -1.59 23.80
CA GLY A 621 -17.57 -1.86 25.19
C GLY A 621 -17.69 -3.34 25.54
N SER A 622 -17.35 -4.26 24.63
CA SER A 622 -17.27 -5.69 24.91
C SER A 622 -16.00 -6.07 25.67
N ASN A 623 -15.91 -7.31 26.15
CA ASN A 623 -14.76 -7.77 26.93
C ASN A 623 -13.69 -8.36 25.99
N GLY A 624 -12.47 -7.85 26.09
CA GLY A 624 -11.30 -8.37 25.40
C GLY A 624 -10.29 -9.05 26.35
N SER A 625 -9.30 -9.70 25.73
CA SER A 625 -8.13 -10.28 26.39
C SER A 625 -6.95 -9.33 26.28
N ARG A 626 -6.18 -9.16 27.36
CA ARG A 626 -5.01 -8.28 27.36
C ARG A 626 -3.72 -9.06 27.06
N ILE A 627 -2.96 -8.58 26.09
CA ILE A 627 -1.61 -9.03 25.81
C ILE A 627 -0.64 -7.88 26.04
N VAL A 628 0.58 -8.15 26.52
CA VAL A 628 1.56 -7.11 26.86
C VAL A 628 2.92 -7.43 26.25
N ALA A 629 3.52 -6.45 25.58
CA ALA A 629 4.89 -6.50 25.10
C ALA A 629 5.78 -5.63 25.98
N HIS A 630 6.97 -6.14 26.29
CA HIS A 630 7.97 -5.42 27.08
C HIS A 630 9.06 -4.86 26.15
N VAL A 631 9.20 -3.53 26.13
CA VAL A 631 10.24 -2.84 25.35
C VAL A 631 11.55 -2.76 26.15
N PRO A 632 12.63 -3.45 25.74
CA PRO A 632 13.87 -3.54 26.49
C PRO A 632 14.76 -2.31 26.24
N LEU A 633 14.44 -1.19 26.89
CA LEU A 633 15.21 0.04 26.79
C LEU A 633 16.05 0.35 28.04
N PRO A 634 17.34 0.70 27.90
CA PRO A 634 18.17 1.11 29.03
C PRO A 634 17.57 2.29 29.81
N ASP A 635 17.75 2.30 31.13
CA ASP A 635 17.30 3.40 32.00
C ASP A 635 17.99 4.75 31.68
N THR A 636 19.12 4.72 30.97
CA THR A 636 19.89 5.91 30.56
C THR A 636 19.41 6.57 29.28
N SER A 637 18.57 5.88 28.49
CA SER A 637 18.08 6.37 27.21
C SER A 637 17.05 7.50 27.40
N VAL A 638 17.11 8.51 26.53
CA VAL A 638 16.21 9.68 26.52
C VAL A 638 15.85 9.97 25.07
N GLY A 639 14.58 10.24 24.81
CA GLY A 639 14.11 10.51 23.46
C GLY A 639 12.62 10.24 23.32
N LYS A 640 12.18 9.97 22.10
CA LYS A 640 10.84 9.48 21.80
C LYS A 640 10.92 8.03 21.33
N ILE A 641 10.00 7.19 21.78
CA ILE A 641 9.75 5.88 21.16
C ILE A 641 8.64 6.06 20.14
N GLN A 642 8.85 5.51 18.96
CA GLN A 642 7.76 5.23 18.03
C GLN A 642 7.44 3.74 18.11
N TYR A 643 6.18 3.37 18.26
CA TYR A 643 5.74 1.98 18.39
C TYR A 643 4.43 1.69 17.67
N LYS A 644 4.33 0.46 17.15
CA LYS A 644 3.11 -0.11 16.56
C LYS A 644 3.07 -1.62 16.81
N ALA A 645 1.89 -2.21 16.85
CA ALA A 645 1.71 -3.65 16.99
C ALA A 645 1.43 -4.28 15.62
N LYS A 646 1.98 -5.46 15.39
CA LYS A 646 1.61 -6.33 14.27
C LYS A 646 1.11 -7.66 14.83
N LEU A 647 -0.05 -8.10 14.38
CA LEU A 647 -0.62 -9.40 14.74
C LEU A 647 -0.72 -10.30 13.52
N GLY A 648 -0.47 -11.58 13.75
CA GLY A 648 -0.78 -12.64 12.81
C GLY A 648 -1.74 -13.64 13.42
N THR A 649 -2.52 -14.30 12.57
CA THR A 649 -3.48 -15.32 12.99
C THR A 649 -2.85 -16.72 12.94
N THR A 650 -3.47 -17.67 13.63
CA THR A 650 -3.10 -19.09 13.53
C THR A 650 -3.34 -19.66 12.13
N ASN A 651 -4.21 -19.03 11.33
CA ASN A 651 -4.62 -19.53 10.02
C ASN A 651 -3.68 -19.11 8.88
N GLY A 652 -3.00 -17.97 8.98
CA GLY A 652 -2.13 -17.51 7.88
C GLY A 652 -2.15 -16.00 7.68
N ALA A 653 -3.29 -15.36 7.97
CA ALA A 653 -3.44 -13.91 7.86
C ALA A 653 -2.40 -13.12 8.68
N PHE A 654 -1.59 -12.31 8.01
CA PHE A 654 -0.58 -11.41 8.54
C PHE A 654 -0.11 -10.43 7.45
N PRO A 655 0.12 -9.14 7.76
CA PRO A 655 -0.01 -8.49 9.06
C PRO A 655 -1.33 -7.76 9.30
N PHE A 656 -1.87 -7.82 10.52
CA PHE A 656 -2.82 -6.82 11.04
C PHE A 656 -2.06 -5.78 11.86
N THR A 657 -2.13 -4.50 11.48
CA THR A 657 -1.33 -3.43 12.09
C THR A 657 -2.17 -2.53 12.99
N TYR A 658 -1.62 -2.13 14.14
CA TYR A 658 -2.26 -1.25 15.11
C TYR A 658 -1.28 -0.18 15.64
N PRO A 659 -1.67 1.09 15.81
CA PRO A 659 -2.96 1.69 15.43
C PRO A 659 -3.28 1.51 13.94
N ALA A 660 -4.57 1.53 13.61
CA ALA A 660 -5.01 1.43 12.22
C ALA A 660 -4.51 2.65 11.44
N ALA A 661 -4.19 2.50 10.16
CA ALA A 661 -3.66 3.58 9.31
C ALA A 661 -4.55 4.82 9.39
N GLU A 662 -5.87 4.65 9.28
CA GLU A 662 -6.92 5.67 9.44
C GLU A 662 -6.86 6.50 10.75
N THR A 663 -6.17 5.99 11.79
CA THR A 663 -6.08 6.65 13.10
C THR A 663 -4.70 7.22 13.39
N ALA A 664 -3.66 6.45 13.07
CA ALA A 664 -2.26 6.83 13.16
C ALA A 664 -1.41 5.66 12.62
N ASN A 665 -0.36 5.94 11.86
CA ASN A 665 0.57 4.91 11.40
C ASN A 665 1.44 4.31 12.52
N TYR A 666 1.72 5.07 13.60
CA TYR A 666 2.37 4.60 14.82
C TYR A 666 2.12 5.59 15.97
N TYR A 667 2.33 5.14 17.22
CA TYR A 667 2.26 6.01 18.39
C TYR A 667 3.63 6.53 18.82
N GLU A 668 3.66 7.81 19.25
CA GLU A 668 4.86 8.44 19.83
C GLU A 668 4.77 8.55 21.36
N LEU A 669 5.75 7.98 22.07
CA LEU A 669 5.88 8.07 23.51
C LEU A 669 7.18 8.76 23.92
N SER A 670 7.08 9.91 24.60
CA SER A 670 8.25 10.62 25.13
C SER A 670 8.82 9.95 26.39
N ILE A 671 10.12 9.66 26.39
CA ILE A 671 10.81 9.01 27.51
C ILE A 671 11.71 9.98 28.26
N PRO A 672 11.44 10.20 29.56
CA PRO A 672 12.35 10.97 30.41
C PRO A 672 13.57 10.14 30.80
N TYR A 673 14.66 10.80 31.20
CA TYR A 673 15.81 10.13 31.81
C TYR A 673 15.42 9.39 33.10
N ARG A 674 15.61 8.06 33.13
CA ARG A 674 15.16 7.19 34.24
C ARG A 674 16.28 6.76 35.18
N ALA A 675 17.53 6.84 34.74
CA ALA A 675 18.66 6.40 35.56
C ALA A 675 18.81 7.26 36.83
N PRO A 676 19.17 6.66 37.97
CA PRO A 676 19.31 7.38 39.22
C PRO A 676 20.43 8.41 39.11
N PHE A 677 20.09 9.70 39.26
CA PHE A 677 21.09 10.74 39.53
C PHE A 677 21.91 10.28 40.75
N GLY A 678 23.22 10.16 40.59
CA GLY A 678 24.10 9.51 41.57
C GLY A 678 23.86 9.97 43.01
N SER A 679 24.26 9.14 43.99
CA SER A 679 24.04 9.40 45.42
C SER A 679 24.25 10.86 45.82
N GLY A 680 23.24 11.51 46.38
CA GLY A 680 23.32 12.93 46.80
C GLY A 680 24.48 13.20 47.77
N ILE A 681 24.95 12.18 48.49
CA ILE A 681 26.15 12.25 49.33
C ILE A 681 27.41 12.38 48.46
N MET A 682 27.53 11.59 47.39
CA MET A 682 28.63 11.71 46.43
C MET A 682 28.60 13.04 45.68
N ALA A 683 27.42 13.53 45.33
CA ALA A 683 27.26 14.86 44.73
C ALA A 683 27.72 15.97 45.69
N LEU A 684 27.34 15.91 46.97
CA LEU A 684 27.81 16.83 48.00
C LEU A 684 29.33 16.74 48.25
N LEU A 685 29.89 15.53 48.24
CA LEU A 685 31.33 15.31 48.38
C LEU A 685 32.10 15.86 47.17
N MET A 686 31.59 15.66 45.96
CA MET A 686 32.17 16.22 44.75
C MET A 686 32.06 17.75 44.74
N PHE A 687 30.92 18.30 45.14
CA PHE A 687 30.76 19.75 45.32
C PHE A 687 31.74 20.30 46.36
N ALA A 688 31.88 19.64 47.52
CA ALA A 688 32.81 20.06 48.56
C ALA A 688 34.27 19.99 48.08
N PHE A 689 34.62 18.96 47.29
CA PHE A 689 35.94 18.81 46.69
C PHE A 689 36.24 19.89 45.64
N ILE A 690 35.30 20.16 44.72
CA ILE A 690 35.43 21.23 43.73
C ILE A 690 35.48 22.59 44.42
N ALA A 691 34.63 22.83 45.42
CA ALA A 691 34.64 24.06 46.19
C ALA A 691 36.00 24.26 46.89
N THR A 692 36.56 23.21 47.51
CA THR A 692 37.89 23.33 48.12
C THR A 692 39.02 23.51 47.12
N MET A 693 39.01 22.83 45.98
CA MET A 693 40.07 22.96 44.97
C MET A 693 39.98 24.28 44.20
N VAL A 694 38.79 24.68 43.76
CA VAL A 694 38.57 25.89 42.97
C VAL A 694 38.59 27.13 43.85
N TRP A 695 37.85 27.15 44.95
CA TRP A 695 37.79 28.34 45.83
C TRP A 695 39.00 28.40 46.76
N GLY A 696 39.54 27.25 47.19
CA GLY A 696 40.82 27.21 47.89
C GLY A 696 41.99 27.54 46.98
N GLY A 697 41.98 27.10 45.71
CA GLY A 697 42.96 27.50 44.69
C GLY A 697 42.87 28.99 44.34
N LEU A 698 41.65 29.53 44.19
CA LEU A 698 41.40 30.96 43.99
C LEU A 698 41.85 31.77 45.23
N GLY A 699 41.57 31.29 46.44
CA GLY A 699 42.02 31.91 47.68
C GLY A 699 43.54 31.88 47.83
N PHE A 700 44.20 30.79 47.42
CA PHE A 700 45.66 30.68 47.43
C PHE A 700 46.32 31.59 46.39
N THR A 701 45.76 31.66 45.19
CA THR A 701 46.25 32.55 44.11
C THR A 701 46.02 34.02 44.45
N LEU A 702 44.85 34.38 45.01
CA LEU A 702 44.61 35.73 45.53
C LEU A 702 45.58 36.08 46.65
N ARG A 703 45.84 35.16 47.59
CA ARG A 703 46.83 35.37 48.65
C ARG A 703 48.24 35.56 48.08
N ALA A 704 48.65 34.76 47.10
CA ALA A 704 49.94 34.91 46.44
C ALA A 704 50.04 36.21 45.62
N MET A 705 48.92 36.73 45.10
CA MET A 705 48.87 38.02 44.40
C MET A 705 48.97 39.24 45.34
N PHE A 706 48.57 39.09 46.61
CA PHE A 706 48.60 40.16 47.62
C PHE A 706 49.74 40.02 48.63
N ASP A 707 50.67 39.08 48.42
CA ASP A 707 51.85 38.91 49.27
C ASP A 707 52.97 39.87 48.80
N GLU A 708 53.08 41.04 49.45
CA GLU A 708 54.03 42.10 49.06
C GLU A 708 55.51 41.76 49.33
N GLU A 709 55.83 40.60 49.93
CA GLU A 709 57.21 40.17 50.22
C GLU A 709 57.67 38.93 49.42
N GLY A 710 56.84 38.40 48.51
CA GLY A 710 57.16 37.23 47.68
C GLY A 710 57.33 37.58 46.20
N GLY A 711 58.54 37.42 45.65
CA GLY A 711 58.81 37.63 44.23
C GLY A 711 57.88 36.82 43.32
N VAL A 712 57.48 37.44 42.21
CA VAL A 712 56.57 36.89 41.19
C VAL A 712 57.04 35.49 40.77
N ILE A 713 56.17 34.49 40.97
CA ILE A 713 56.42 33.10 40.57
C ILE A 713 56.49 33.04 39.04
N GLY A 714 57.69 32.90 38.46
CA GLY A 714 57.84 32.62 37.03
C GLY A 714 59.07 33.19 36.28
N LEU A 715 59.99 33.91 36.93
CA LEU A 715 61.22 34.42 36.28
C LEU A 715 62.48 33.70 36.79
N PRO A 716 63.40 33.25 35.92
CA PRO A 716 64.66 32.62 36.35
C PRO A 716 65.63 33.62 36.99
N ASP A 717 66.24 33.23 38.11
CA ASP A 717 67.34 33.96 38.76
C ASP A 717 68.64 33.81 37.97
N ASP A 718 68.85 34.68 36.99
CA ASP A 718 70.19 35.13 36.60
C ASP A 718 70.07 36.42 35.77
N GLN A 719 70.85 37.43 36.15
CA GLN A 719 70.96 38.80 35.59
C GLN A 719 70.16 39.94 36.25
N SER A 720 70.32 40.14 37.55
CA SER A 720 70.10 41.47 38.18
C SER A 720 71.39 42.17 38.65
N HIS A 721 72.56 41.59 38.41
CA HIS A 721 73.85 42.27 38.60
C HIS A 721 74.33 42.98 37.33
N LEU A 722 73.57 43.91 36.76
CA LEU A 722 74.06 44.77 35.68
C LEU A 722 73.26 46.08 35.48
N ILE A 723 72.75 46.73 36.55
CA ILE A 723 72.34 48.14 36.45
C ILE A 723 72.62 48.87 37.77
N GLU A 724 73.88 49.18 38.04
CA GLU A 724 74.25 50.41 38.75
C GLU A 724 75.69 50.81 38.35
N GLU A 725 75.79 52.05 37.86
CA GLU A 725 76.98 52.86 37.55
C GLU A 725 77.59 52.86 36.13
N GLU A 726 77.84 54.11 35.69
CA GLU A 726 78.58 54.63 34.52
C GLU A 726 77.88 54.62 33.14
N ASP A 727 77.76 55.71 32.37
CA ASP A 727 78.09 57.13 32.53
C ASP A 727 77.59 57.88 31.26
N VAL A 728 77.21 59.17 31.41
CA VAL A 728 76.93 60.23 30.40
C VAL A 728 75.56 60.29 29.69
#